data_AF-A0A940XCC7-F1
#
_entry.id   AF-A0A940XCC7-F1
#
_cell.length_a   1.000
_cell.length_b   1.000
_cell.length_c   1.000
_cell.angle_alpha   90.00
_cell.angle_beta   90.00
_cell.angle_gamma   90.00
#
_symmetry.space_group_name_H-M   'P 1'
#
loop_
_entity.id
_entity.type
_entity.pdbx_description
1 polymer ?
#
loop_
_entity_poly.entity_id
_entity_poly.type
_entity_poly.pdbx_seq_one_letter_code
_entity_poly.pdbx_strand_id
1 'polypeptide(L)'
;MAFPEEPLGLRAEMLIDGVWTDFTKDVYTRAPITHQRGVRNEGTVADPASVPLTINNRSGKYSPRNPMSPYYGKIGRNTRVRLTLPGGTPRMVLPPGSISRASTPDTASINVASIDVRIEVNLTNWDAGQTVELCGKYSITGLGRAWLMLITDQRRLAFRRSIDGTGNEEYASTQTIPFNPGRMALRSTWHGPTGIYTHYIAPSITGPWTQLGAPSFPGTPGSLFPSTAPLEIGDVAALGFASPQGSVYAAQLRNGIDGPIAVDVDFTALEVGAASFTDRTGLPWTLAGGATISDREVRFLGEISEWPQQWAPSGADAWVPVQAAGILRRLGRGTKSLDSALRRRIPSYEPMAYWPMEEGENASRAYSPIAGVDPLSMAQVQWAADSSLPSSGPLPTIQVRDGAGFMSGLVRNGSWTSLPGWSVHWLYRMPQVPASRRTFMMMRSTGTVRDWYVQSGPDHSRVLGMGYDENTIVDVLIGTSTDIYGDWVKCSFSVEQEGANVRWRVVWSTITGDAGGYTDTVPGVTGRPTGVSSPPGGFSADLNGMAIGHIGVWPVASTGAYTNAMNAWSGETAGARMLRLASEEGIPVKVTGAGNTEPVGYQGLAPVLDLVRTAATADGGLLTEDPTALRLLYRPRSTLYSQAPALVLDYAAGQIAAPLDPVDDDTNIRNDITVSRDQGSSTRAVLASGPLSVQDPPDGVGVYDDSLTLSLATDEQTVPLAHWELHLGTWDEPRYPAVTVNLHRHPELIPAVLALREGDVIRLVNMPKWLAPDDVDLMYLGLKETLLPRKWTVTFDCVPAGPWWVGIVGHGGLGRVDTDGSQLAGAVSATASSLPVAVTAGALWQFESPFEVRVGGEVMRVTGITGASPQTFTVVRSVNGIKKPHSAGALLRLATPSVVAL
;
A
#
# COMPACT_ATOMS: atom_id res chain seq x y z
N MET A 1 -29.88 -25.21 -15.86
CA MET A 1 -30.03 -25.64 -14.46
C MET A 1 -28.96 -24.90 -13.65
N ALA A 2 -29.16 -24.65 -12.35
CA ALA A 2 -28.18 -23.92 -11.55
C ALA A 2 -27.14 -24.88 -10.93
N PHE A 3 -26.09 -24.35 -10.31
CA PHE A 3 -25.27 -25.13 -9.40
C PHE A 3 -26.09 -25.45 -8.14
N PRO A 4 -26.11 -26.70 -7.63
CA PRO A 4 -25.19 -27.81 -7.90
C PRO A 4 -25.66 -28.86 -8.94
N GLU A 5 -26.82 -28.69 -9.56
CA GLU A 5 -27.29 -29.61 -10.60
C GLU A 5 -26.32 -29.62 -11.80
N GLU A 6 -25.90 -28.42 -12.23
CA GLU A 6 -24.79 -28.23 -13.15
C GLU A 6 -23.44 -28.21 -12.42
N PRO A 7 -22.35 -28.64 -13.08
CA PRO A 7 -21.03 -28.51 -12.50
C PRO A 7 -20.69 -27.05 -12.16
N LEU A 8 -19.94 -26.83 -11.08
CA LEU A 8 -19.48 -25.54 -10.55
C LEU A 8 -18.83 -24.62 -11.61
N GLY A 9 -18.40 -25.17 -12.74
CA GLY A 9 -17.82 -24.40 -13.83
C GLY A 9 -16.42 -23.88 -13.51
N LEU A 10 -15.70 -24.51 -12.56
CA LEU A 10 -14.29 -24.24 -12.30
C LEU A 10 -13.49 -24.33 -13.60
N ARG A 11 -12.66 -23.32 -13.85
CA ARG A 11 -11.73 -23.30 -14.98
C ARG A 11 -10.31 -23.16 -14.46
N ALA A 12 -9.47 -24.13 -14.80
CA ALA A 12 -8.04 -24.12 -14.55
C ALA A 12 -7.30 -23.78 -15.84
N GLU A 13 -6.52 -22.70 -15.82
CA GLU A 13 -5.77 -22.23 -16.97
C GLU A 13 -4.29 -22.09 -16.63
N MET A 14 -3.45 -22.38 -17.61
CA MET A 14 -2.00 -22.28 -17.50
C MET A 14 -1.47 -21.30 -18.54
N LEU A 15 -0.52 -20.45 -18.15
CA LEU A 15 0.11 -19.54 -19.09
C LEU A 15 1.18 -20.31 -19.87
N ILE A 16 0.89 -20.61 -21.14
CA ILE A 16 1.76 -21.36 -22.05
C ILE A 16 2.06 -20.44 -23.23
N ASP A 17 3.35 -20.13 -23.43
CA ASP A 17 3.79 -19.30 -24.56
C ASP A 17 3.09 -17.91 -24.60
N GLY A 18 2.88 -17.32 -23.41
CA GLY A 18 2.16 -16.05 -23.26
C GLY A 18 0.64 -16.12 -23.37
N VAL A 19 0.06 -17.31 -23.62
CA VAL A 19 -1.40 -17.49 -23.78
C VAL A 19 -1.97 -18.34 -22.65
N TRP A 20 -3.05 -17.86 -22.03
CA TRP A 20 -3.80 -18.65 -21.06
C TRP A 20 -4.52 -19.80 -21.76
N THR A 21 -4.09 -21.02 -21.46
CA THR A 21 -4.61 -22.27 -22.04
C THR A 21 -5.41 -23.03 -21.00
N ASP A 22 -6.67 -23.35 -21.32
CA ASP A 22 -7.55 -24.15 -20.46
C ASP A 22 -7.08 -25.62 -20.42
N PHE A 23 -6.81 -26.12 -19.21
CA PHE A 23 -6.48 -27.53 -18.96
C PHE A 23 -7.42 -28.20 -17.97
N THR A 24 -8.59 -27.61 -17.72
CA THR A 24 -9.59 -28.08 -16.74
C THR A 24 -9.93 -29.56 -16.93
N LYS A 25 -10.08 -30.00 -18.18
CA LYS A 25 -10.40 -31.42 -18.51
C LYS A 25 -9.30 -32.40 -18.12
N ASP A 26 -8.07 -31.92 -17.95
CA ASP A 26 -6.92 -32.73 -17.54
C ASP A 26 -6.76 -32.75 -16.01
N VAL A 27 -7.48 -31.92 -15.25
CA VAL A 27 -7.43 -31.92 -13.78
C VAL A 27 -8.32 -33.04 -13.23
N TYR A 28 -7.74 -33.96 -12.46
CA TYR A 28 -8.50 -35.03 -11.84
C TYR A 28 -9.38 -34.55 -10.69
N THR A 29 -10.55 -35.16 -10.57
CA THR A 29 -11.51 -34.93 -9.47
C THR A 29 -11.38 -35.96 -8.34
N ARG A 30 -10.57 -37.03 -8.52
CA ARG A 30 -10.31 -38.06 -7.49
C ARG A 30 -9.60 -37.50 -6.25
N ALA A 31 -8.90 -36.38 -6.42
CA ALA A 31 -8.37 -35.55 -5.34
C ALA A 31 -9.14 -34.22 -5.37
N PRO A 32 -9.89 -33.87 -4.32
CA PRO A 32 -10.56 -32.57 -4.24
C PRO A 32 -9.53 -31.43 -4.36
N ILE A 33 -9.86 -30.40 -5.13
CA ILE A 33 -9.01 -29.21 -5.24
C ILE A 33 -9.24 -28.38 -3.98
N THR A 34 -8.23 -28.28 -3.14
CA THR A 34 -8.27 -27.43 -1.93
C THR A 34 -7.48 -26.17 -2.17
N HIS A 35 -8.11 -25.00 -2.06
CA HIS A 35 -7.45 -23.71 -2.15
C HIS A 35 -7.38 -23.08 -0.76
N GLN A 36 -6.21 -22.57 -0.39
CA GLN A 36 -6.01 -21.83 0.85
C GLN A 36 -5.28 -20.52 0.57
N ARG A 37 -5.62 -19.43 1.29
CA ARG A 37 -4.94 -18.13 1.22
C ARG A 37 -5.22 -17.28 2.46
N GLY A 38 -4.49 -16.17 2.61
CA GLY A 38 -4.64 -15.25 3.74
C GLY A 38 -3.93 -15.73 5.01
N VAL A 39 -4.28 -15.13 6.14
CA VAL A 39 -3.81 -15.50 7.48
C VAL A 39 -4.66 -16.67 8.00
N ARG A 40 -4.02 -17.71 8.53
CA ARG A 40 -4.70 -18.99 8.84
C ARG A 40 -4.45 -19.38 10.29
N ASN A 41 -5.40 -20.11 10.88
CA ASN A 41 -5.27 -20.70 12.22
C ASN A 41 -4.79 -19.69 13.27
N GLU A 42 -5.35 -18.47 13.25
CA GLU A 42 -5.02 -17.39 14.20
C GLU A 42 -3.55 -16.94 14.17
N GLY A 43 -2.85 -17.16 13.04
CA GLY A 43 -1.52 -16.59 12.81
C GLY A 43 -1.52 -15.06 12.75
N THR A 44 -0.32 -14.48 12.72
CA THR A 44 -0.12 -13.01 12.63
C THR A 44 0.35 -12.54 11.26
N VAL A 45 0.71 -13.48 10.37
CA VAL A 45 1.22 -13.21 9.02
C VAL A 45 0.54 -14.12 8.02
N ALA A 46 0.31 -13.63 6.80
CA ALA A 46 -0.29 -14.42 5.74
C ALA A 46 0.65 -15.55 5.25
N ASP A 47 0.08 -16.74 5.10
CA ASP A 47 0.76 -17.88 4.47
C ASP A 47 0.68 -17.79 2.94
N PRO A 48 1.68 -18.33 2.20
CA PRO A 48 1.58 -18.45 0.75
C PRO A 48 0.29 -19.17 0.34
N ALA A 49 -0.48 -18.57 -0.56
CA ALA A 49 -1.65 -19.19 -1.15
C ALA A 49 -1.24 -20.49 -1.85
N SER A 50 -2.11 -21.49 -1.80
CA SER A 50 -1.74 -22.84 -2.21
C SER A 50 -2.90 -23.61 -2.81
N VAL A 51 -2.64 -24.29 -3.93
CA VAL A 51 -3.58 -25.13 -4.65
C VAL A 51 -2.88 -26.39 -5.15
N PRO A 52 -3.00 -27.54 -4.46
CA PRO A 52 -2.68 -28.84 -5.02
C PRO A 52 -3.60 -29.18 -6.19
N LEU A 53 -3.03 -29.63 -7.30
CA LEU A 53 -3.73 -30.17 -8.46
C LEU A 53 -3.13 -31.53 -8.83
N THR A 54 -3.96 -32.49 -9.20
CA THR A 54 -3.49 -33.73 -9.82
C THR A 54 -3.87 -33.73 -11.28
N ILE A 55 -2.90 -33.72 -12.18
CA ILE A 55 -3.13 -33.56 -13.63
C ILE A 55 -2.93 -34.90 -14.34
N ASN A 56 -3.89 -35.30 -15.17
CA ASN A 56 -3.80 -36.45 -16.07
C ASN A 56 -2.65 -36.22 -17.08
N ASN A 57 -1.73 -37.17 -17.13
CA ASN A 57 -0.55 -37.10 -17.98
C ASN A 57 -0.30 -38.38 -18.78
N ARG A 58 -1.36 -39.14 -19.09
CA ARG A 58 -1.27 -40.36 -19.91
C ARG A 58 -0.67 -40.13 -21.30
N SER A 59 -0.82 -38.93 -21.85
CA SER A 59 -0.22 -38.53 -23.14
C SER A 59 1.20 -37.97 -23.02
N GLY A 60 1.74 -37.81 -21.80
CA GLY A 60 3.04 -37.16 -21.57
C GLY A 60 3.05 -35.63 -21.75
N LYS A 61 1.89 -35.01 -22.00
CA LYS A 61 1.69 -33.56 -22.23
C LYS A 61 2.27 -32.67 -21.12
N TYR A 62 2.19 -33.10 -19.86
CA TYR A 62 2.65 -32.36 -18.68
C TYR A 62 4.00 -32.86 -18.15
N SER A 63 4.85 -33.36 -19.06
CA SER A 63 6.20 -33.81 -18.74
C SER A 63 7.20 -32.82 -19.35
N PRO A 64 7.74 -31.82 -18.60
CA PRO A 64 8.56 -30.75 -19.16
C PRO A 64 9.83 -31.23 -19.89
N ARG A 65 10.34 -32.41 -19.52
CA ARG A 65 11.53 -33.04 -20.11
C ARG A 65 11.21 -34.03 -21.25
N ASN A 66 9.94 -34.20 -21.61
CA ASN A 66 9.54 -35.07 -22.72
C ASN A 66 9.53 -34.26 -24.02
N PRO A 67 10.45 -34.51 -24.97
CA PRO A 67 10.49 -33.79 -26.26
C PRO A 67 9.25 -34.04 -27.12
N MET A 68 8.47 -35.10 -26.86
CA MET A 68 7.20 -35.37 -27.55
C MET A 68 6.01 -34.58 -26.97
N SER A 69 6.19 -33.88 -25.85
CA SER A 69 5.14 -33.03 -25.31
C SER A 69 4.92 -31.80 -26.20
N PRO A 70 3.67 -31.41 -26.51
CA PRO A 70 3.39 -30.12 -27.16
C PRO A 70 3.84 -28.91 -26.32
N TYR A 71 4.13 -29.13 -25.03
CA TYR A 71 4.59 -28.11 -24.09
C TYR A 71 6.09 -28.21 -23.78
N TYR A 72 6.84 -29.01 -24.53
CA TYR A 72 8.28 -29.08 -24.39
C TYR A 72 8.92 -27.69 -24.57
N GLY A 73 9.71 -27.27 -23.58
CA GLY A 73 10.32 -25.92 -23.53
C GLY A 73 9.34 -24.77 -23.21
N LYS A 74 8.03 -25.04 -23.09
CA LYS A 74 6.99 -24.03 -22.82
C LYS A 74 6.48 -24.03 -21.38
N ILE A 75 6.60 -25.18 -20.69
CA ILE A 75 6.28 -25.32 -19.26
C ILE A 75 7.53 -25.71 -18.47
N GLY A 76 7.55 -25.40 -17.18
CA GLY A 76 8.67 -25.66 -16.29
C GLY A 76 8.43 -25.10 -14.90
N ARG A 77 9.53 -24.89 -14.16
CA ARG A 77 9.44 -24.26 -12.84
C ARG A 77 8.90 -22.84 -12.99
N ASN A 78 8.04 -22.45 -12.07
CA ASN A 78 7.32 -21.18 -12.03
C ASN A 78 6.33 -20.94 -13.19
N THR A 79 5.86 -22.00 -13.88
CA THR A 79 4.77 -21.86 -14.86
C THR A 79 3.51 -21.35 -14.14
N ARG A 80 2.93 -20.26 -14.65
CA ARG A 80 1.77 -19.60 -14.03
C ARG A 80 0.49 -20.38 -14.27
N VAL A 81 -0.33 -20.47 -13.23
CA VAL A 81 -1.64 -21.10 -13.25
C VAL A 81 -2.65 -20.18 -12.57
N ARG A 82 -3.88 -20.16 -13.10
CA ARG A 82 -5.01 -19.48 -12.47
C ARG A 82 -6.22 -20.40 -12.37
N LEU A 83 -7.00 -20.19 -11.32
CA LEU A 83 -8.34 -20.77 -11.15
C LEU A 83 -9.38 -19.67 -11.22
N THR A 84 -10.42 -19.87 -12.03
CA THR A 84 -11.57 -18.96 -12.09
C THR A 84 -12.87 -19.71 -11.82
N LEU A 85 -13.86 -19.02 -11.27
CA LEU A 85 -15.22 -19.52 -11.03
C LEU A 85 -16.27 -18.56 -11.63
N PRO A 86 -17.37 -19.06 -12.22
CA PRO A 86 -18.52 -18.22 -12.58
C PRO A 86 -19.32 -17.81 -11.33
N GLY A 87 -20.30 -16.91 -11.49
CA GLY A 87 -21.19 -16.46 -10.41
C GLY A 87 -20.82 -15.12 -9.80
N GLY A 88 -19.83 -14.40 -10.33
CA GLY A 88 -19.62 -12.99 -10.01
C GLY A 88 -20.65 -12.09 -10.70
N THR A 89 -20.57 -10.78 -10.48
CA THR A 89 -21.38 -9.82 -11.23
C THR A 89 -20.93 -9.80 -12.70
N PRO A 90 -21.83 -10.00 -13.68
CA PRO A 90 -21.50 -9.82 -15.09
C PRO A 90 -20.94 -8.42 -15.35
N ARG A 91 -19.96 -8.34 -16.24
CA ARG A 91 -19.27 -7.09 -16.58
C ARG A 91 -18.56 -7.23 -17.92
N MET A 92 -18.25 -6.09 -18.53
CA MET A 92 -17.30 -6.08 -19.64
C MET A 92 -15.89 -6.23 -19.08
N VAL A 93 -15.20 -7.31 -19.42
CA VAL A 93 -13.80 -7.54 -19.09
C VAL A 93 -12.91 -6.92 -20.17
N LEU A 94 -11.90 -6.19 -19.72
CA LEU A 94 -10.87 -5.55 -20.53
C LEU A 94 -9.53 -6.25 -20.22
N PRO A 95 -9.11 -7.24 -21.03
CA PRO A 95 -7.88 -7.96 -20.78
C PRO A 95 -6.62 -7.07 -20.78
N PRO A 96 -5.58 -7.43 -20.01
CA PRO A 96 -4.32 -6.70 -20.05
C PRO A 96 -3.68 -6.71 -21.44
N GLY A 97 -3.17 -5.54 -21.88
CA GLY A 97 -2.42 -5.40 -23.13
C GLY A 97 -3.26 -5.44 -24.41
N SER A 98 -4.58 -5.37 -24.32
CA SER A 98 -5.48 -5.33 -25.48
C SER A 98 -6.22 -4.01 -25.63
N ILE A 99 -6.50 -3.63 -26.88
CA ILE A 99 -7.29 -2.44 -27.25
C ILE A 99 -8.80 -2.71 -27.13
N SER A 100 -9.23 -3.21 -25.97
CA SER A 100 -10.58 -3.72 -25.75
C SER A 100 -11.60 -2.60 -25.53
N ARG A 101 -12.78 -2.70 -26.17
CA ARG A 101 -13.85 -1.69 -26.06
C ARG A 101 -15.23 -2.22 -26.40
N ALA A 102 -16.25 -1.48 -25.96
CA ALA A 102 -17.60 -1.48 -26.54
C ALA A 102 -17.77 -0.22 -27.41
N SER A 103 -18.42 -0.33 -28.57
CA SER A 103 -18.61 0.80 -29.50
C SER A 103 -20.03 0.85 -30.07
N THR A 104 -20.60 2.06 -30.16
CA THR A 104 -21.85 2.37 -30.89
C THR A 104 -21.59 3.43 -31.97
N PRO A 105 -22.21 3.34 -33.16
CA PRO A 105 -22.14 4.37 -34.19
C PRO A 105 -22.65 5.74 -33.72
N ASP A 106 -22.25 6.79 -34.44
CA ASP A 106 -22.79 8.13 -34.25
C ASP A 106 -24.30 8.21 -34.54
N THR A 107 -25.02 8.94 -33.68
CA THR A 107 -26.44 9.27 -33.85
C THR A 107 -26.70 10.67 -33.30
N ALA A 108 -27.79 11.31 -33.74
CA ALA A 108 -28.16 12.63 -33.24
C ALA A 108 -28.40 12.67 -31.72
N SER A 109 -28.84 11.57 -31.09
CA SER A 109 -29.14 11.53 -29.67
C SER A 109 -27.91 11.61 -28.77
N ILE A 110 -26.73 11.20 -29.25
CA ILE A 110 -25.47 11.22 -28.49
C ILE A 110 -24.60 12.46 -28.77
N ASN A 111 -25.08 13.37 -29.63
CA ASN A 111 -24.48 14.67 -29.88
C ASN A 111 -25.05 15.71 -28.91
N VAL A 112 -24.42 15.81 -27.74
CA VAL A 112 -24.87 16.66 -26.62
C VAL A 112 -24.07 17.97 -26.54
N ALA A 113 -24.70 19.06 -26.09
CA ALA A 113 -24.05 20.38 -26.02
C ALA A 113 -23.35 20.64 -24.67
N SER A 114 -24.07 20.38 -23.58
CA SER A 114 -23.51 20.22 -22.22
C SER A 114 -23.59 18.74 -21.86
N ILE A 115 -22.73 18.27 -20.96
CA ILE A 115 -22.52 16.83 -20.76
C ILE A 115 -22.40 16.47 -19.30
N ASP A 116 -22.92 15.29 -18.99
CA ASP A 116 -22.69 14.56 -17.76
C ASP A 116 -22.43 13.10 -18.16
N VAL A 117 -21.17 12.70 -18.05
CA VAL A 117 -20.70 11.35 -18.38
C VAL A 117 -20.34 10.63 -17.09
N ARG A 118 -20.77 9.37 -17.02
CA ARG A 118 -20.59 8.49 -15.86
C ARG A 118 -20.09 7.13 -16.32
N ILE A 119 -19.16 6.56 -15.58
CA ILE A 119 -18.66 5.21 -15.85
C ILE A 119 -18.33 4.52 -14.53
N GLU A 120 -18.71 3.25 -14.41
CA GLU A 120 -18.41 2.42 -13.25
C GLU A 120 -17.41 1.33 -13.63
N VAL A 121 -16.25 1.35 -12.98
CA VAL A 121 -15.09 0.54 -13.36
C VAL A 121 -14.43 -0.10 -12.15
N ASN A 122 -13.74 -1.22 -12.39
CA ASN A 122 -12.73 -1.77 -11.49
C ASN A 122 -11.49 -2.05 -12.33
N LEU A 123 -10.56 -1.10 -12.35
CA LEU A 123 -9.35 -1.19 -13.14
C LEU A 123 -8.20 -1.87 -12.37
N THR A 124 -7.29 -2.51 -13.10
CA THR A 124 -6.04 -3.03 -12.53
C THR A 124 -4.87 -2.07 -12.72
N ASN A 125 -5.02 -1.10 -13.62
CA ASN A 125 -4.01 -0.11 -13.98
C ASN A 125 -4.41 1.33 -13.58
N TRP A 126 -5.10 1.48 -12.43
CA TRP A 126 -5.43 2.80 -11.85
C TRP A 126 -4.23 3.74 -11.69
N ASP A 127 -3.03 3.19 -11.55
CA ASP A 127 -1.78 3.91 -11.33
C ASP A 127 -0.68 3.38 -12.27
N ALA A 128 -0.95 3.41 -13.58
CA ALA A 128 0.01 2.92 -14.58
C ALA A 128 1.26 3.81 -14.73
N GLY A 129 1.34 4.94 -14.03
CA GLY A 129 2.32 6.00 -14.30
C GLY A 129 2.15 6.63 -15.69
N GLN A 130 0.97 6.43 -16.30
CA GLN A 130 0.60 6.86 -17.65
C GLN A 130 -0.87 7.26 -17.65
N THR A 131 -1.25 8.11 -18.61
CA THR A 131 -2.66 8.44 -18.84
C THR A 131 -3.41 7.22 -19.36
N VAL A 132 -4.53 6.88 -18.71
CA VAL A 132 -5.44 5.79 -19.07
C VAL A 132 -6.75 6.37 -19.56
N GLU A 133 -7.19 5.96 -20.75
CA GLU A 133 -8.49 6.36 -21.27
C GLU A 133 -9.64 5.50 -20.74
N LEU A 134 -10.86 6.05 -20.69
CA LEU A 134 -12.02 5.37 -20.12
C LEU A 134 -13.18 5.24 -21.10
N CYS A 135 -13.56 6.36 -21.72
CA CYS A 135 -14.62 6.43 -22.71
C CYS A 135 -14.58 7.77 -23.44
N GLY A 136 -15.11 7.81 -24.66
CA GLY A 136 -15.09 9.03 -25.46
C GLY A 136 -15.79 8.91 -26.80
N LYS A 137 -16.14 10.08 -27.35
CA LYS A 137 -16.53 10.25 -28.75
C LYS A 137 -15.44 11.06 -29.42
N TYR A 138 -14.40 10.35 -29.88
CA TYR A 138 -13.12 10.97 -30.19
C TYR A 138 -12.36 10.22 -31.27
N SER A 139 -11.78 10.95 -32.22
CA SER A 139 -10.83 10.46 -33.22
C SER A 139 -9.86 11.58 -33.57
N ILE A 140 -8.59 11.24 -33.83
CA ILE A 140 -7.56 12.20 -34.24
C ILE A 140 -7.56 12.48 -35.75
N THR A 141 -8.37 11.77 -36.53
CA THR A 141 -8.48 11.97 -37.98
C THR A 141 -9.59 12.95 -38.32
N GLY A 142 -9.30 13.96 -39.14
CA GLY A 142 -10.30 14.94 -39.58
C GLY A 142 -10.94 15.73 -38.42
N LEU A 143 -12.22 16.06 -38.56
CA LEU A 143 -13.04 16.70 -37.51
C LEU A 143 -13.62 15.65 -36.54
N GLY A 144 -12.73 14.82 -35.98
CA GLY A 144 -13.09 13.62 -35.21
C GLY A 144 -13.25 13.82 -33.70
N ARG A 145 -12.97 15.01 -33.16
CA ARG A 145 -12.88 15.23 -31.71
C ARG A 145 -14.17 15.83 -31.16
N ALA A 146 -14.82 15.17 -30.21
CA ALA A 146 -15.88 15.78 -29.40
C ALA A 146 -15.48 15.84 -27.93
N TRP A 147 -15.32 14.69 -27.28
CA TRP A 147 -14.95 14.60 -25.87
C TRP A 147 -14.31 13.26 -25.51
N LEU A 148 -13.55 13.24 -24.42
CA LEU A 148 -12.82 12.08 -23.91
C LEU A 148 -12.68 12.18 -22.38
N MET A 149 -12.95 11.09 -21.68
CA MET A 149 -12.77 10.95 -20.23
C MET A 149 -11.55 10.06 -19.96
N LEU A 150 -10.67 10.53 -19.08
CA LEU A 150 -9.33 9.96 -18.86
C LEU A 150 -8.98 9.96 -17.37
N ILE A 151 -8.04 9.09 -16.97
CA ILE A 151 -7.29 9.20 -15.73
C ILE A 151 -5.87 9.62 -16.11
N THR A 152 -5.37 10.72 -15.56
CA THR A 152 -4.01 11.18 -15.85
C THR A 152 -2.96 10.31 -15.16
N ASP A 153 -1.72 10.43 -15.59
CA ASP A 153 -0.53 9.86 -14.92
C ASP A 153 -0.37 10.26 -13.45
N GLN A 154 -1.06 11.33 -13.01
CA GLN A 154 -1.11 11.81 -11.63
C GLN A 154 -2.37 11.34 -10.87
N ARG A 155 -3.08 10.31 -11.35
CA ARG A 155 -4.32 9.77 -10.76
C ARG A 155 -5.43 10.82 -10.62
N ARG A 156 -5.50 11.79 -11.52
CA ARG A 156 -6.59 12.77 -11.56
C ARG A 156 -7.60 12.38 -12.62
N LEU A 157 -8.88 12.55 -12.33
CA LEU A 157 -9.91 12.36 -13.33
C LEU A 157 -9.91 13.57 -14.25
N ALA A 158 -9.71 13.37 -15.54
CA ALA A 158 -9.69 14.43 -16.54
C ALA A 158 -10.82 14.28 -17.55
N PHE A 159 -11.29 15.44 -18.02
CA PHE A 159 -12.24 15.54 -19.11
C PHE A 159 -11.66 16.46 -20.18
N ARG A 160 -11.51 15.89 -21.38
CA ARG A 160 -11.03 16.58 -22.58
C ARG A 160 -12.20 16.80 -23.52
N ARG A 161 -12.28 17.98 -24.12
CA ARG A 161 -13.30 18.31 -25.13
C ARG A 161 -12.74 19.08 -26.32
N SER A 162 -13.55 19.21 -27.36
CA SER A 162 -13.32 20.05 -28.52
C SER A 162 -14.59 20.85 -28.87
N ILE A 163 -14.41 22.08 -29.35
CA ILE A 163 -15.50 22.95 -29.85
C ILE A 163 -15.51 23.05 -31.38
N ASP A 164 -14.43 22.64 -32.04
CA ASP A 164 -14.20 22.82 -33.48
C ASP A 164 -13.89 21.49 -34.22
N GLY A 165 -13.81 20.38 -33.48
CA GLY A 165 -13.48 19.07 -34.01
C GLY A 165 -11.98 18.79 -34.12
N THR A 166 -11.10 19.76 -33.82
CA THR A 166 -9.64 19.64 -33.95
C THR A 166 -8.86 20.10 -32.73
N GLY A 167 -9.13 21.28 -32.16
CA GLY A 167 -8.54 21.73 -30.91
C GLY A 167 -8.99 20.88 -29.73
N ASN A 168 -8.23 20.91 -28.65
CA ASN A 168 -8.65 20.29 -27.39
C ASN A 168 -8.44 21.23 -26.20
N GLU A 169 -9.35 21.08 -25.24
CA GLU A 169 -9.23 21.64 -23.91
C GLU A 169 -9.38 20.49 -22.92
N GLU A 170 -8.49 20.40 -21.93
CA GLU A 170 -8.50 19.35 -20.93
C GLU A 170 -8.41 19.94 -19.54
N TYR A 171 -9.28 19.48 -18.66
CA TYR A 171 -9.30 19.87 -17.26
C TYR A 171 -9.37 18.63 -16.39
N ALA A 172 -8.50 18.60 -15.38
CA ALA A 172 -8.37 17.51 -14.43
C ALA A 172 -8.88 17.92 -13.05
N SER A 173 -9.35 16.95 -12.28
CA SER A 173 -9.71 17.13 -10.89
C SER A 173 -8.55 17.69 -10.07
N THR A 174 -8.84 18.62 -9.15
CA THR A 174 -7.82 19.21 -8.27
C THR A 174 -7.37 18.24 -7.16
N GLN A 175 -8.17 17.20 -6.90
CA GLN A 175 -7.83 16.07 -6.03
C GLN A 175 -7.61 14.80 -6.85
N THR A 176 -6.75 13.92 -6.35
CA THR A 176 -6.51 12.60 -6.94
C THR A 176 -7.63 11.64 -6.58
N ILE A 177 -7.94 10.73 -7.49
CA ILE A 177 -8.75 9.54 -7.22
C ILE A 177 -8.09 8.75 -6.06
N PRO A 178 -8.87 8.22 -5.09
CA PRO A 178 -8.32 7.36 -4.04
C PRO A 178 -7.47 6.24 -4.63
N PHE A 179 -6.36 5.90 -3.96
CA PHE A 179 -5.40 4.95 -4.51
C PHE A 179 -6.01 3.54 -4.57
N ASN A 180 -6.03 2.93 -5.76
CA ASN A 180 -6.59 1.60 -6.02
C ASN A 180 -7.94 1.34 -5.31
N PRO A 181 -9.00 2.08 -5.67
CA PRO A 181 -10.27 2.06 -4.94
C PRO A 181 -11.08 0.77 -5.12
N GLY A 182 -10.62 -0.14 -5.98
CA GLY A 182 -11.40 -1.30 -6.40
C GLY A 182 -12.47 -0.90 -7.41
N ARG A 183 -13.71 -1.36 -7.19
CA ARG A 183 -14.88 -0.98 -7.99
C ARG A 183 -15.36 0.40 -7.56
N MET A 184 -15.47 1.34 -8.48
CA MET A 184 -15.89 2.72 -8.20
C MET A 184 -16.51 3.34 -9.46
N ALA A 185 -17.45 4.28 -9.25
CA ALA A 185 -17.98 5.11 -10.31
C ALA A 185 -17.29 6.47 -10.38
N LEU A 186 -17.04 6.91 -11.61
CA LEU A 186 -16.42 8.18 -11.97
C LEU A 186 -17.45 9.00 -12.75
N ARG A 187 -17.49 10.31 -12.51
CA ARG A 187 -18.36 11.23 -13.24
C ARG A 187 -17.62 12.53 -13.57
N SER A 188 -17.82 13.00 -14.79
CA SER A 188 -17.33 14.31 -15.25
C SER A 188 -18.48 15.08 -15.89
N THR A 189 -18.61 16.35 -15.54
CA THR A 189 -19.63 17.25 -16.09
C THR A 189 -18.98 18.45 -16.74
N TRP A 190 -19.50 18.88 -17.88
CA TRP A 190 -19.16 20.16 -18.51
C TRP A 190 -20.43 20.96 -18.82
N HIS A 191 -20.46 22.20 -18.34
CA HIS A 191 -21.54 23.15 -18.58
C HIS A 191 -21.16 24.14 -19.68
N GLY A 192 -21.67 23.94 -20.89
CA GLY A 192 -21.32 24.73 -22.08
C GLY A 192 -21.53 26.24 -21.93
N PRO A 193 -22.64 26.73 -21.33
CA PRO A 193 -22.88 28.16 -21.16
C PRO A 193 -21.91 28.88 -20.23
N THR A 194 -21.50 28.26 -19.11
CA THR A 194 -20.64 28.92 -18.10
C THR A 194 -19.17 28.53 -18.22
N GLY A 195 -18.89 27.45 -18.94
CA GLY A 195 -17.57 26.89 -19.06
C GLY A 195 -17.00 26.27 -17.78
N ILE A 196 -17.85 25.59 -16.99
CA ILE A 196 -17.45 24.97 -15.72
C ILE A 196 -17.29 23.46 -15.89
N TYR A 197 -16.18 22.91 -15.39
CA TYR A 197 -15.98 21.46 -15.23
C TYR A 197 -16.07 21.05 -13.76
N THR A 198 -16.72 19.93 -13.52
CA THR A 198 -16.77 19.31 -12.19
C THR A 198 -16.61 17.80 -12.29
N HIS A 199 -15.87 17.23 -11.36
CA HIS A 199 -15.54 15.81 -11.30
C HIS A 199 -16.09 15.21 -10.01
N TYR A 200 -16.50 13.95 -10.04
CA TYR A 200 -17.08 13.25 -8.90
C TYR A 200 -16.67 11.78 -8.87
N ILE A 201 -16.73 11.20 -7.69
CA ILE A 201 -16.59 9.76 -7.43
C ILE A 201 -17.81 9.24 -6.65
N ALA A 202 -18.11 7.96 -6.76
CA ALA A 202 -19.16 7.29 -5.99
C ALA A 202 -18.86 5.78 -5.85
N PRO A 203 -19.45 5.09 -4.85
CA PRO A 203 -19.35 3.63 -4.75
C PRO A 203 -19.93 2.89 -5.97
N SER A 204 -20.95 3.46 -6.61
CA SER A 204 -21.59 2.92 -7.82
C SER A 204 -22.18 4.04 -8.67
N ILE A 205 -22.60 3.73 -9.90
CA ILE A 205 -23.14 4.70 -10.87
C ILE A 205 -24.43 5.38 -10.37
N THR A 206 -25.12 4.77 -9.39
CA THR A 206 -26.32 5.34 -8.77
C THR A 206 -26.00 6.42 -7.72
N GLY A 207 -24.73 6.55 -7.31
CA GLY A 207 -24.32 7.44 -6.23
C GLY A 207 -24.34 6.75 -4.84
N PRO A 208 -24.33 7.53 -3.75
CA PRO A 208 -24.26 8.98 -3.72
C PRO A 208 -22.94 9.51 -4.29
N TRP A 209 -22.98 10.67 -4.96
CA TRP A 209 -21.82 11.29 -5.60
C TRP A 209 -21.10 12.25 -4.65
N THR A 210 -19.78 12.09 -4.54
CA THR A 210 -18.89 13.00 -3.83
C THR A 210 -18.06 13.77 -4.85
N GLN A 211 -18.02 15.10 -4.72
CA GLN A 211 -17.21 15.93 -5.61
C GLN A 211 -15.72 15.69 -5.39
N LEU A 212 -14.96 15.52 -6.47
CA LEU A 212 -13.52 15.25 -6.46
C LEU A 212 -12.75 16.56 -6.66
N GLY A 213 -12.50 17.27 -5.56
CA GLY A 213 -11.85 18.57 -5.56
C GLY A 213 -12.76 19.73 -6.01
N ALA A 214 -12.21 20.93 -6.03
CA ALA A 214 -12.93 22.14 -6.47
C ALA A 214 -13.24 22.11 -7.98
N PRO A 215 -14.36 22.73 -8.42
CA PRO A 215 -14.67 22.87 -9.85
C PRO A 215 -13.59 23.69 -10.57
N SER A 216 -13.35 23.39 -11.85
CA SER A 216 -12.39 24.12 -12.69
C SER A 216 -13.11 25.23 -13.47
N PHE A 217 -12.61 26.46 -13.38
CA PHE A 217 -13.12 27.64 -14.08
C PHE A 217 -12.04 28.72 -14.29
N PRO A 218 -12.20 29.61 -15.30
CA PRO A 218 -13.12 29.48 -16.43
C PRO A 218 -12.51 28.62 -17.55
N GLY A 219 -13.25 27.62 -18.03
CA GLY A 219 -13.06 27.08 -19.37
C GLY A 219 -13.75 27.95 -20.42
N THR A 220 -13.40 27.80 -21.71
CA THR A 220 -14.00 28.60 -22.78
C THR A 220 -15.49 28.23 -22.94
N PRO A 221 -16.46 29.14 -22.79
CA PRO A 221 -17.86 28.82 -23.05
C PRO A 221 -18.05 28.27 -24.49
N GLY A 222 -18.95 27.30 -24.65
CA GLY A 222 -19.22 26.71 -25.95
C GLY A 222 -19.82 25.31 -25.88
N SER A 223 -20.50 24.92 -26.96
CA SER A 223 -21.04 23.57 -27.12
C SER A 223 -19.94 22.60 -27.53
N LEU A 224 -20.08 21.33 -27.16
CA LEU A 224 -19.23 20.28 -27.71
C LEU A 224 -19.43 20.17 -29.22
N PHE A 225 -18.34 19.89 -29.94
CA PHE A 225 -18.40 19.64 -31.37
C PHE A 225 -19.17 18.33 -31.67
N PRO A 226 -20.16 18.33 -32.58
CA PRO A 226 -20.93 17.14 -32.94
C PRO A 226 -20.14 16.25 -33.90
N SER A 227 -19.14 15.53 -33.38
CA SER A 227 -18.29 14.67 -34.18
C SER A 227 -19.03 13.44 -34.73
N THR A 228 -18.65 12.96 -35.91
CA THR A 228 -19.14 11.70 -36.48
C THR A 228 -18.38 10.47 -35.99
N ALA A 229 -17.40 10.63 -35.09
CA ALA A 229 -16.70 9.50 -34.47
C ALA A 229 -17.69 8.60 -33.68
N PRO A 230 -17.46 7.28 -33.61
CA PRO A 230 -18.26 6.42 -32.73
C PRO A 230 -18.08 6.81 -31.26
N LEU A 231 -19.04 6.43 -30.42
CA LEU A 231 -18.88 6.49 -28.97
C LEU A 231 -18.33 5.16 -28.48
N GLU A 232 -17.23 5.22 -27.73
CA GLU A 232 -16.50 4.05 -27.26
C GLU A 232 -16.36 4.05 -25.73
N ILE A 233 -16.47 2.86 -25.13
CA ILE A 233 -16.24 2.58 -23.70
C ILE A 233 -15.11 1.57 -23.60
N GLY A 234 -14.04 1.89 -22.88
CA GLY A 234 -12.78 1.15 -22.88
C GLY A 234 -11.69 1.92 -23.62
N ASP A 235 -10.92 1.22 -24.45
CA ASP A 235 -9.99 1.83 -25.41
C ASP A 235 -10.75 2.73 -26.39
N VAL A 236 -10.27 3.95 -26.64
CA VAL A 236 -10.91 4.93 -27.53
C VAL A 236 -9.96 5.21 -28.67
N ALA A 237 -10.38 4.94 -29.91
CA ALA A 237 -9.68 5.26 -31.16
C ALA A 237 -8.18 4.90 -31.23
N ALA A 238 -7.70 3.96 -30.40
CA ALA A 238 -6.29 3.59 -30.28
C ALA A 238 -5.36 4.82 -30.23
N LEU A 239 -5.68 5.79 -29.37
CA LEU A 239 -5.02 7.11 -29.31
C LEU A 239 -3.54 7.07 -28.89
N GLY A 240 -3.01 5.90 -28.52
CA GLY A 240 -1.66 5.73 -28.00
C GLY A 240 -1.53 5.97 -26.49
N PHE A 241 -2.64 6.23 -25.81
CA PHE A 241 -2.72 6.15 -24.34
C PHE A 241 -2.72 4.70 -23.86
N ALA A 242 -2.53 4.50 -22.56
CA ALA A 242 -2.67 3.18 -21.99
C ALA A 242 -4.15 2.76 -22.02
N SER A 243 -4.46 1.64 -22.67
CA SER A 243 -5.81 1.09 -22.67
C SER A 243 -6.23 0.70 -21.24
N PRO A 244 -7.50 0.92 -20.85
CA PRO A 244 -8.01 0.51 -19.55
C PRO A 244 -7.97 -1.02 -19.43
N GLN A 245 -7.50 -1.54 -18.29
CA GLN A 245 -7.42 -2.96 -17.99
C GLN A 245 -8.24 -3.27 -16.74
N GLY A 246 -9.00 -4.36 -16.75
CA GLY A 246 -9.87 -4.73 -15.64
C GLY A 246 -11.31 -4.91 -16.10
N SER A 247 -12.25 -4.13 -15.56
CA SER A 247 -13.67 -4.31 -15.89
C SER A 247 -14.48 -3.02 -15.85
N VAL A 248 -15.54 -2.98 -16.66
CA VAL A 248 -16.57 -1.93 -16.68
C VAL A 248 -17.93 -2.56 -16.39
N TYR A 249 -18.67 -1.96 -15.46
CA TYR A 249 -19.98 -2.45 -15.00
C TYR A 249 -21.13 -1.66 -15.60
N ALA A 250 -20.97 -0.36 -15.76
CA ALA A 250 -21.99 0.50 -16.35
C ALA A 250 -21.37 1.77 -16.94
N ALA A 251 -22.08 2.40 -17.88
CA ALA A 251 -21.75 3.71 -18.41
C ALA A 251 -23.01 4.47 -18.80
N GLN A 252 -23.00 5.78 -18.60
CA GLN A 252 -24.13 6.65 -18.91
C GLN A 252 -23.65 7.99 -19.51
N LEU A 253 -24.33 8.44 -20.56
CA LEU A 253 -24.17 9.77 -21.15
C LEU A 253 -25.50 10.51 -21.01
N ARG A 254 -25.45 11.75 -20.52
CA ARG A 254 -26.62 12.63 -20.40
C ARG A 254 -26.43 13.92 -21.17
N ASN A 255 -27.53 14.43 -21.73
CA ASN A 255 -27.58 15.74 -22.35
C ASN A 255 -27.82 16.81 -21.28
N GLY A 256 -26.74 17.45 -20.83
CA GLY A 256 -26.74 18.37 -19.70
C GLY A 256 -26.53 17.70 -18.34
N ILE A 257 -26.23 18.52 -17.33
CA ILE A 257 -25.95 18.08 -15.96
C ILE A 257 -27.22 17.53 -15.34
N ASP A 258 -27.21 16.26 -14.95
CA ASP A 258 -28.39 15.52 -14.48
C ASP A 258 -29.57 15.56 -15.47
N GLY A 259 -29.30 15.87 -16.75
CA GLY A 259 -30.30 15.97 -17.80
C GLY A 259 -30.79 14.62 -18.32
N PRO A 260 -31.56 14.63 -19.43
CA PRO A 260 -32.04 13.42 -20.08
C PRO A 260 -30.91 12.47 -20.47
N ILE A 261 -31.14 11.18 -20.28
CA ILE A 261 -30.20 10.11 -20.61
C ILE A 261 -30.18 9.89 -22.12
N ALA A 262 -28.99 9.97 -22.73
CA ALA A 262 -28.73 9.68 -24.13
C ALA A 262 -28.20 8.25 -24.36
N VAL A 263 -27.42 7.75 -23.41
CA VAL A 263 -26.84 6.39 -23.40
C VAL A 263 -26.99 5.81 -22.01
N ASP A 264 -27.41 4.54 -21.90
CA ASP A 264 -27.53 3.83 -20.64
C ASP A 264 -27.14 2.35 -20.80
N VAL A 265 -25.84 2.10 -20.61
CA VAL A 265 -25.25 0.77 -20.71
C VAL A 265 -25.10 0.18 -19.32
N ASP A 266 -25.75 -0.96 -19.10
CA ASP A 266 -25.60 -1.78 -17.90
C ASP A 266 -25.05 -3.16 -18.29
N PHE A 267 -23.73 -3.33 -18.17
CA PHE A 267 -23.06 -4.58 -18.48
C PHE A 267 -23.42 -5.69 -17.49
N THR A 268 -23.95 -5.34 -16.31
CA THR A 268 -24.34 -6.32 -15.27
C THR A 268 -25.61 -7.08 -15.61
N ALA A 269 -26.41 -6.55 -16.53
CA ALA A 269 -27.64 -7.16 -17.01
C ALA A 269 -27.45 -7.97 -18.32
N LEU A 270 -26.25 -7.98 -18.90
CA LEU A 270 -25.98 -8.66 -20.17
C LEU A 270 -25.68 -10.15 -19.98
N GLU A 271 -26.03 -10.95 -20.99
CA GLU A 271 -25.69 -12.37 -21.05
C GLU A 271 -24.18 -12.58 -21.21
N VAL A 272 -23.62 -13.53 -20.44
CA VAL A 272 -22.21 -13.91 -20.51
C VAL A 272 -21.87 -14.40 -21.93
N GLY A 273 -20.78 -13.87 -22.50
CA GLY A 273 -20.33 -14.19 -23.84
C GLY A 273 -20.96 -13.37 -24.97
N ALA A 274 -21.90 -12.46 -24.68
CA ALA A 274 -22.47 -11.57 -25.69
C ALA A 274 -21.36 -10.73 -26.38
N ALA A 275 -21.35 -10.73 -27.72
CA ALA A 275 -20.41 -9.95 -28.54
C ALA A 275 -21.01 -8.61 -29.03
N SER A 276 -22.33 -8.47 -28.91
CA SER A 276 -23.09 -7.27 -29.26
C SER A 276 -24.36 -7.20 -28.43
N PHE A 277 -24.89 -6.00 -28.19
CA PHE A 277 -26.10 -5.79 -27.40
C PHE A 277 -26.80 -4.48 -27.80
N THR A 278 -28.00 -4.25 -27.28
CA THR A 278 -28.70 -2.96 -27.38
C THR A 278 -28.82 -2.38 -25.98
N ASP A 279 -28.47 -1.11 -25.81
CA ASP A 279 -28.56 -0.45 -24.52
C ASP A 279 -30.01 -0.05 -24.16
N ARG A 280 -30.23 0.49 -22.96
CA ARG A 280 -31.59 0.85 -22.51
C ARG A 280 -32.18 2.07 -23.23
N THR A 281 -31.38 2.82 -24.01
CA THR A 281 -31.87 3.92 -24.85
C THR A 281 -32.10 3.49 -26.31
N GLY A 282 -31.81 2.22 -26.65
CA GLY A 282 -32.08 1.62 -27.95
C GLY A 282 -30.91 1.68 -28.93
N LEU A 283 -29.70 2.04 -28.49
CA LEU A 283 -28.52 2.12 -29.35
C LEU A 283 -27.83 0.75 -29.50
N PRO A 284 -27.36 0.36 -30.70
CA PRO A 284 -26.65 -0.89 -30.92
C PRO A 284 -25.17 -0.78 -30.56
N TRP A 285 -24.68 -1.72 -29.75
CA TRP A 285 -23.30 -1.80 -29.28
C TRP A 285 -22.62 -3.08 -29.75
N THR A 286 -21.32 -2.99 -30.06
CA THR A 286 -20.47 -4.13 -30.42
C THR A 286 -19.22 -4.15 -29.55
N LEU A 287 -18.78 -5.34 -29.13
CA LEU A 287 -17.52 -5.53 -28.41
C LEU A 287 -16.38 -5.80 -29.40
N ALA A 288 -15.21 -5.22 -29.14
CA ALA A 288 -14.03 -5.35 -29.99
C ALA A 288 -12.74 -5.47 -29.17
N GLY A 289 -11.65 -5.84 -29.85
CA GLY A 289 -10.30 -5.78 -29.31
C GLY A 289 -10.05 -6.70 -28.10
N GLY A 290 -10.80 -7.79 -27.97
CA GLY A 290 -10.68 -8.74 -26.85
C GLY A 290 -11.65 -8.51 -25.68
N ALA A 291 -12.49 -7.47 -25.74
CA ALA A 291 -13.56 -7.26 -24.76
C ALA A 291 -14.55 -8.43 -24.77
N THR A 292 -14.96 -8.88 -23.59
CA THR A 292 -15.97 -9.95 -23.42
C THR A 292 -16.90 -9.64 -22.25
N ILE A 293 -18.16 -10.09 -22.31
CA ILE A 293 -19.02 -10.13 -21.13
C ILE A 293 -18.71 -11.41 -20.35
N SER A 294 -18.33 -11.27 -19.09
CA SER A 294 -17.97 -12.38 -18.21
C SER A 294 -18.41 -12.12 -16.78
N ASP A 295 -18.84 -13.17 -16.11
CA ASP A 295 -19.15 -13.22 -14.67
C ASP A 295 -18.05 -13.92 -13.87
N ARG A 296 -16.97 -14.34 -14.53
CA ARG A 296 -15.93 -15.15 -13.91
C ARG A 296 -15.03 -14.34 -12.99
N GLU A 297 -14.80 -14.85 -11.80
CA GLU A 297 -13.88 -14.29 -10.81
C GLU A 297 -12.62 -15.15 -10.66
N VAL A 298 -11.47 -14.51 -10.52
CA VAL A 298 -10.22 -15.21 -10.23
C VAL A 298 -10.18 -15.56 -8.76
N ARG A 299 -10.05 -16.85 -8.46
CA ARG A 299 -9.93 -17.37 -7.09
C ARG A 299 -8.49 -17.42 -6.62
N PHE A 300 -7.62 -17.80 -7.55
CA PHE A 300 -6.20 -18.03 -7.31
C PHE A 300 -5.41 -17.74 -8.58
N LEU A 301 -4.26 -17.10 -8.42
CA LEU A 301 -3.24 -16.98 -9.45
C LEU A 301 -1.88 -17.22 -8.78
N GLY A 302 -1.12 -18.17 -9.31
CA GLY A 302 0.17 -18.57 -8.72
C GLY A 302 1.04 -19.33 -9.70
N GLU A 303 2.05 -20.00 -9.18
CA GLU A 303 3.07 -20.67 -9.97
C GLU A 303 3.27 -22.12 -9.54
N ILE A 304 3.41 -23.03 -10.50
CA ILE A 304 3.81 -24.42 -10.26
C ILE A 304 5.34 -24.45 -10.09
N SER A 305 5.81 -24.90 -8.94
CA SER A 305 7.24 -24.94 -8.64
C SER A 305 7.94 -26.22 -9.10
N GLU A 306 7.19 -27.31 -9.26
CA GLU A 306 7.71 -28.63 -9.61
C GLU A 306 6.71 -29.48 -10.41
N TRP A 307 7.23 -30.43 -11.18
CA TRP A 307 6.46 -31.28 -12.10
C TRP A 307 6.81 -32.77 -11.90
N PRO A 308 6.54 -33.36 -10.73
CA PRO A 308 6.84 -34.76 -10.46
C PRO A 308 5.99 -35.68 -11.35
N GLN A 309 6.59 -36.74 -11.88
CA GLN A 309 5.93 -37.68 -12.80
C GLN A 309 5.60 -38.97 -12.04
N GLN A 310 4.34 -39.38 -12.04
CA GLN A 310 3.89 -40.63 -11.40
C GLN A 310 3.08 -41.47 -12.40
N TRP A 311 3.15 -42.80 -12.28
CA TRP A 311 2.40 -43.72 -13.13
C TRP A 311 2.10 -45.03 -12.39
N ALA A 312 1.03 -45.68 -12.81
CA ALA A 312 0.74 -47.05 -12.40
C ALA A 312 1.72 -47.99 -13.11
N PRO A 313 2.29 -49.02 -12.46
CA PRO A 313 3.20 -49.98 -13.10
C PRO A 313 2.63 -50.65 -14.36
N SER A 314 1.29 -50.78 -14.44
CA SER A 314 0.58 -51.31 -15.62
C SER A 314 0.57 -50.37 -16.83
N GLY A 315 0.94 -49.10 -16.66
CA GLY A 315 0.85 -48.06 -17.70
C GLY A 315 -0.56 -47.53 -17.96
N ALA A 316 -1.58 -48.03 -17.25
CA ALA A 316 -2.99 -47.65 -17.46
C ALA A 316 -3.30 -46.20 -17.03
N ASP A 317 -2.52 -45.64 -16.10
CA ASP A 317 -2.65 -44.28 -15.61
C ASP A 317 -1.27 -43.64 -15.40
N ALA A 318 -1.18 -42.35 -15.71
CA ALA A 318 -0.02 -41.52 -15.45
C ALA A 318 -0.50 -40.11 -15.09
N TRP A 319 0.12 -39.49 -14.09
CA TRP A 319 -0.32 -38.22 -13.54
C TRP A 319 0.84 -37.39 -12.99
N VAL A 320 0.57 -36.09 -12.82
CA VAL A 320 1.50 -35.12 -12.24
C VAL A 320 0.80 -34.46 -11.04
N PRO A 321 1.17 -34.79 -9.80
CA PRO A 321 0.73 -34.04 -8.64
C PRO A 321 1.55 -32.75 -8.57
N VAL A 322 0.91 -31.59 -8.68
CA VAL A 322 1.57 -30.28 -8.61
C VAL A 322 1.03 -29.47 -7.44
N GLN A 323 1.90 -28.66 -6.84
CA GLN A 323 1.51 -27.60 -5.93
C GLN A 323 1.68 -26.26 -6.64
N ALA A 324 0.57 -25.61 -6.98
CA ALA A 324 0.60 -24.21 -7.37
C ALA A 324 0.61 -23.34 -6.11
N ALA A 325 1.49 -22.34 -6.07
CA ALA A 325 1.62 -21.46 -4.92
C ALA A 325 1.72 -19.98 -5.33
N GLY A 326 1.28 -19.09 -4.45
CA GLY A 326 1.39 -17.64 -4.64
C GLY A 326 2.83 -17.12 -4.63
N ILE A 327 2.97 -15.81 -4.85
CA ILE A 327 4.25 -15.11 -4.94
C ILE A 327 5.08 -15.12 -3.64
N LEU A 328 4.45 -15.16 -2.46
CA LEU A 328 5.08 -15.24 -1.14
C LEU A 328 6.01 -16.45 -1.03
N ARG A 329 5.69 -17.58 -1.67
CA ARG A 329 6.60 -18.74 -1.74
C ARG A 329 7.94 -18.37 -2.37
N ARG A 330 7.92 -17.54 -3.42
CA ARG A 330 9.14 -17.13 -4.13
C ARG A 330 9.87 -16.04 -3.37
N LEU A 331 9.14 -15.04 -2.86
CA LEU A 331 9.74 -13.92 -2.12
C LEU A 331 10.32 -14.37 -0.79
N GLY A 332 9.66 -15.28 -0.07
CA GLY A 332 10.13 -15.82 1.20
C GLY A 332 11.36 -16.73 1.09
N ARG A 333 11.83 -17.08 -0.12
CA ARG A 333 13.10 -17.79 -0.31
C ARG A 333 14.30 -16.86 -0.50
N GLY A 334 14.07 -15.58 -0.80
CA GLY A 334 15.15 -14.60 -0.91
C GLY A 334 15.54 -14.10 0.47
N THR A 335 16.70 -14.55 0.98
CA THR A 335 17.20 -14.16 2.32
C THR A 335 18.33 -13.14 2.26
N LYS A 336 18.69 -12.66 1.06
CA LYS A 336 19.73 -11.63 0.93
C LYS A 336 19.18 -10.30 1.45
N SER A 337 19.79 -9.76 2.50
CA SER A 337 19.51 -8.39 2.95
C SER A 337 19.79 -7.38 1.85
N LEU A 338 18.98 -6.33 1.80
CA LEU A 338 19.30 -5.19 0.97
C LEU A 338 20.58 -4.51 1.45
N ASP A 339 21.34 -4.01 0.49
CA ASP A 339 22.41 -3.05 0.75
C ASP A 339 21.80 -1.78 1.40
N SER A 340 22.63 -1.03 2.11
CA SER A 340 22.20 0.18 2.81
C SER A 340 21.50 1.21 1.91
N ALA A 341 20.69 2.08 2.53
CA ALA A 341 19.91 3.08 1.81
C ALA A 341 20.80 3.93 0.89
N LEU A 342 21.96 4.39 1.39
CA LEU A 342 22.91 5.17 0.60
C LEU A 342 23.62 4.34 -0.47
N ARG A 343 24.02 3.09 -0.17
CA ARG A 343 24.66 2.18 -1.13
C ARG A 343 23.78 1.83 -2.31
N ARG A 344 22.47 1.73 -2.13
CA ARG A 344 21.51 1.53 -3.22
C ARG A 344 21.18 2.83 -3.95
N ARG A 345 20.98 3.94 -3.21
CA ARG A 345 20.49 5.20 -3.80
C ARG A 345 21.52 5.93 -4.64
N ILE A 346 22.77 6.03 -4.17
CA ILE A 346 23.78 6.87 -4.85
C ILE A 346 24.07 6.39 -6.27
N PRO A 347 24.29 5.09 -6.54
CA PRO A 347 24.48 4.60 -7.91
C PRO A 347 23.33 4.89 -8.88
N SER A 348 22.09 5.04 -8.40
CA SER A 348 20.92 5.33 -9.26
C SER A 348 20.95 6.73 -9.89
N TYR A 349 21.91 7.58 -9.51
CA TYR A 349 22.12 8.91 -10.09
C TYR A 349 23.36 8.97 -11.02
N GLU A 350 23.98 7.83 -11.31
CA GLU A 350 25.12 7.72 -12.23
C GLU A 350 26.33 8.62 -11.87
N PRO A 351 26.90 8.48 -10.65
CA PRO A 351 28.11 9.23 -10.27
C PRO A 351 29.32 8.84 -11.13
N MET A 352 30.29 9.74 -11.25
CA MET A 352 31.58 9.47 -11.88
C MET A 352 32.42 8.46 -11.06
N ALA A 353 32.30 8.53 -9.74
CA ALA A 353 32.91 7.58 -8.81
C ALA A 353 32.11 7.54 -7.51
N TYR A 354 32.08 6.37 -6.85
CA TYR A 354 31.41 6.22 -5.57
C TYR A 354 32.05 5.11 -4.73
N TRP A 355 32.35 5.41 -3.47
CA TRP A 355 32.89 4.46 -2.49
C TRP A 355 32.00 4.44 -1.24
N PRO A 356 31.20 3.37 -1.02
CA PRO A 356 30.37 3.23 0.18
C PRO A 356 31.20 3.18 1.46
N MET A 357 32.31 2.44 1.44
CA MET A 357 33.19 2.20 2.59
C MET A 357 32.55 1.35 3.71
N GLU A 358 31.69 0.40 3.36
CA GLU A 358 30.96 -0.47 4.30
C GLU A 358 31.58 -1.88 4.42
N GLU A 359 32.88 -1.99 4.21
CA GLU A 359 33.56 -3.28 4.23
C GLU A 359 33.76 -3.82 5.66
N GLY A 360 33.77 -5.15 5.79
CA GLY A 360 34.00 -5.82 7.07
C GLY A 360 35.39 -5.59 7.65
N GLU A 361 35.57 -5.96 8.92
CA GLU A 361 36.76 -5.68 9.75
C GLU A 361 38.12 -6.04 9.12
N ASN A 362 38.15 -7.07 8.27
CA ASN A 362 39.37 -7.57 7.61
C ASN A 362 39.66 -6.91 6.24
N ALA A 363 38.96 -5.84 5.89
CA ALA A 363 39.16 -5.16 4.63
C ALA A 363 40.52 -4.45 4.55
N SER A 364 41.00 -4.27 3.32
CA SER A 364 42.20 -3.47 3.02
C SER A 364 41.94 -2.34 2.02
N ARG A 365 40.75 -2.32 1.40
CA ARG A 365 40.30 -1.35 0.40
C ARG A 365 38.77 -1.27 0.42
N ALA A 366 38.22 -0.14 0.02
CA ALA A 366 36.78 0.05 -0.16
C ALA A 366 36.36 -0.16 -1.61
N TYR A 367 35.45 -1.09 -1.86
CA TYR A 367 34.97 -1.45 -3.19
C TYR A 367 34.03 -0.37 -3.75
N SER A 368 34.06 -0.15 -5.07
CA SER A 368 33.07 0.70 -5.75
C SER A 368 32.04 -0.16 -6.48
N PRO A 369 30.73 0.04 -6.26
CA PRO A 369 29.70 -0.63 -7.03
C PRO A 369 29.54 -0.06 -8.46
N ILE A 370 30.24 1.03 -8.79
CA ILE A 370 30.20 1.64 -10.12
C ILE A 370 31.18 0.92 -11.04
N ALA A 371 30.69 0.45 -12.19
CA ALA A 371 31.51 -0.26 -13.16
C ALA A 371 32.69 0.62 -13.64
N GLY A 372 33.91 0.06 -13.61
CA GLY A 372 35.12 0.75 -14.09
C GLY A 372 35.78 1.69 -13.08
N VAL A 373 35.27 1.80 -11.85
CA VAL A 373 35.89 2.60 -10.78
C VAL A 373 36.78 1.71 -9.91
N ASP A 374 38.02 2.15 -9.67
CA ASP A 374 38.96 1.42 -8.82
C ASP A 374 38.56 1.49 -7.34
N PRO A 375 38.84 0.45 -6.52
CA PRO A 375 38.63 0.52 -5.08
C PRO A 375 39.45 1.65 -4.42
N LEU A 376 38.84 2.33 -3.46
CA LEU A 376 39.52 3.34 -2.65
C LEU A 376 40.49 2.65 -1.69
N SER A 377 41.73 3.13 -1.67
CA SER A 377 42.78 2.58 -0.80
C SER A 377 42.90 3.44 0.46
N MET A 378 42.91 2.80 1.62
CA MET A 378 43.00 3.47 2.92
C MET A 378 43.88 2.67 3.88
N ALA A 379 44.67 3.35 4.70
CA ALA A 379 45.55 2.73 5.71
C ALA A 379 45.48 3.47 7.05
N GLN A 380 45.88 2.80 8.13
CA GLN A 380 45.76 3.30 9.51
C GLN A 380 44.31 3.65 9.86
N VAL A 381 43.41 2.72 9.55
CA VAL A 381 41.98 2.78 9.86
C VAL A 381 41.53 1.48 10.51
N GLN A 382 40.47 1.57 11.29
CA GLN A 382 39.72 0.40 11.73
C GLN A 382 38.47 0.30 10.87
N TRP A 383 38.37 -0.75 10.05
CA TRP A 383 37.20 -1.03 9.23
C TRP A 383 36.02 -1.49 10.09
N ALA A 384 34.81 -1.26 9.60
CA ALA A 384 33.55 -1.60 10.28
C ALA A 384 33.47 -1.12 11.75
N ALA A 385 33.98 0.09 12.03
CA ALA A 385 34.16 0.57 13.40
C ALA A 385 32.99 1.43 13.93
N ASP A 386 32.30 2.18 13.07
CA ASP A 386 31.14 3.00 13.46
C ASP A 386 29.89 2.57 12.70
N SER A 387 28.96 1.94 13.40
CA SER A 387 27.66 1.48 12.88
C SER A 387 26.50 2.40 13.25
N SER A 388 26.78 3.62 13.73
CA SER A 388 25.74 4.54 14.22
C SER A 388 25.00 5.30 13.11
N LEU A 389 25.46 5.24 11.86
CA LEU A 389 24.77 5.86 10.71
C LEU A 389 23.62 4.97 10.25
N PRO A 390 22.34 5.34 10.45
CA PRO A 390 21.21 4.44 10.14
C PRO A 390 21.07 4.09 8.65
N SER A 391 21.64 4.93 7.78
CA SER A 391 21.55 4.82 6.32
C SER A 391 22.68 4.02 5.67
N SER A 392 23.57 3.44 6.50
CA SER A 392 24.82 2.80 6.09
C SER A 392 25.04 1.47 6.82
N GLY A 393 25.88 0.61 6.24
CA GLY A 393 26.60 -0.40 7.02
C GLY A 393 27.68 0.23 7.91
N PRO A 394 28.39 -0.55 8.75
CA PRO A 394 29.46 -0.01 9.58
C PRO A 394 30.59 0.63 8.74
N LEU A 395 30.93 1.88 9.06
CA LEU A 395 31.95 2.67 8.35
C LEU A 395 33.32 2.61 9.08
N PRO A 396 34.45 2.81 8.36
CA PRO A 396 35.76 2.85 8.98
C PRO A 396 35.97 4.11 9.81
N THR A 397 36.76 3.99 10.88
CA THR A 397 37.28 5.13 11.65
C THR A 397 38.78 5.29 11.47
N ILE A 398 39.25 6.54 11.48
CA ILE A 398 40.68 6.86 11.43
C ILE A 398 41.37 6.43 12.74
N GLN A 399 42.51 5.74 12.62
CA GLN A 399 43.30 5.17 13.72
C GLN A 399 44.81 5.32 13.44
N VAL A 400 45.28 6.56 13.29
CA VAL A 400 46.69 6.88 13.07
C VAL A 400 47.48 6.64 14.34
N ARG A 401 48.48 5.73 14.25
CA ARG A 401 49.46 5.47 15.32
C ARG A 401 50.84 5.94 14.90
N ASP A 402 51.50 5.15 14.05
CA ASP A 402 52.85 5.38 13.51
C ASP A 402 52.82 5.30 11.97
N GLY A 403 53.34 6.31 11.28
CA GLY A 403 53.30 6.45 9.81
C GLY A 403 52.14 7.31 9.29
N ALA A 404 52.07 7.51 7.96
CA ALA A 404 51.05 8.32 7.32
C ALA A 404 49.75 7.51 7.09
N GLY A 405 48.69 7.80 7.83
CA GLY A 405 47.35 7.29 7.50
C GLY A 405 46.87 7.92 6.20
N PHE A 406 46.79 7.17 5.11
CA PHE A 406 46.42 7.75 3.81
C PHE A 406 45.06 7.26 3.35
N MET A 407 44.42 8.08 2.52
CA MET A 407 43.22 7.74 1.76
C MET A 407 43.44 8.18 0.31
N SER A 408 43.11 7.33 -0.66
CA SER A 408 43.14 7.71 -2.08
C SER A 408 42.10 6.94 -2.90
N GLY A 409 41.23 7.69 -3.56
CA GLY A 409 40.30 7.21 -4.58
C GLY A 409 40.50 7.98 -5.89
N LEU A 410 40.75 7.27 -6.98
CA LEU A 410 40.93 7.87 -8.31
C LEU A 410 39.59 7.96 -9.04
N VAL A 411 39.35 9.09 -9.70
CA VAL A 411 38.19 9.27 -10.58
C VAL A 411 38.67 9.08 -12.01
N ARG A 412 38.29 7.96 -12.63
CA ARG A 412 38.67 7.69 -14.01
C ARG A 412 37.88 8.60 -14.95
N ASN A 413 38.61 9.27 -15.84
CA ASN A 413 38.05 10.20 -16.80
C ASN A 413 38.27 9.69 -18.23
N GLY A 414 37.18 9.49 -18.97
CA GLY A 414 37.23 9.20 -20.41
C GLY A 414 37.43 10.45 -21.29
N SER A 415 37.37 11.65 -20.70
CA SER A 415 37.59 12.94 -21.34
C SER A 415 38.29 13.90 -20.38
N TRP A 416 39.13 14.78 -20.92
CA TRP A 416 39.87 15.80 -20.16
C TRP A 416 39.29 17.21 -20.31
N THR A 417 38.18 17.37 -21.04
CA THR A 417 37.49 18.64 -21.22
C THR A 417 36.84 19.13 -19.92
N SER A 418 37.04 20.39 -19.54
CA SER A 418 36.39 21.00 -18.37
C SER A 418 34.88 20.78 -18.35
N LEU A 419 34.35 20.48 -17.16
CA LEU A 419 32.92 20.35 -16.93
C LEU A 419 32.30 21.72 -16.59
N PRO A 420 31.06 22.01 -16.99
CA PRO A 420 30.39 23.25 -16.58
C PRO A 420 30.20 23.33 -15.05
N GLY A 421 30.15 22.19 -14.36
CA GLY A 421 30.27 22.09 -12.92
C GLY A 421 30.48 20.65 -12.46
N TRP A 422 30.95 20.47 -11.24
CA TRP A 422 31.17 19.17 -10.61
C TRP A 422 31.03 19.27 -9.09
N SER A 423 30.81 18.14 -8.42
CA SER A 423 30.72 18.11 -6.96
C SER A 423 31.25 16.81 -6.36
N VAL A 424 31.67 16.89 -5.09
CA VAL A 424 32.07 15.76 -4.26
C VAL A 424 31.27 15.81 -2.97
N HIS A 425 30.58 14.73 -2.65
CA HIS A 425 29.74 14.61 -1.47
C HIS A 425 30.24 13.42 -0.64
N TRP A 426 30.28 13.55 0.68
CA TRP A 426 30.66 12.46 1.58
C TRP A 426 29.98 12.61 2.94
N LEU A 427 29.88 11.51 3.69
CA LEU A 427 29.50 11.54 5.09
C LEU A 427 30.72 11.37 5.99
N TYR A 428 30.73 12.10 7.09
CA TYR A 428 31.70 11.92 8.15
C TYR A 428 31.04 12.12 9.51
N ARG A 429 31.64 11.54 10.54
CA ARG A 429 31.31 11.82 11.94
C ARG A 429 32.61 12.10 12.67
N MET A 430 32.78 13.34 13.11
CA MET A 430 33.95 13.76 13.86
C MET A 430 33.56 13.85 15.33
N PRO A 431 34.14 13.04 16.23
CA PRO A 431 33.66 12.93 17.61
C PRO A 431 33.81 14.24 18.41
N GLN A 432 34.80 15.06 18.06
CA GLN A 432 35.11 16.32 18.73
C GLN A 432 35.85 17.25 17.76
N VAL A 433 35.94 18.53 18.14
CA VAL A 433 36.72 19.51 17.40
C VAL A 433 38.22 19.14 17.43
N PRO A 434 38.94 19.14 16.29
CA PRO A 434 40.38 18.90 16.28
C PRO A 434 41.13 19.97 17.07
N ALA A 435 42.08 19.56 17.92
CA ALA A 435 42.88 20.47 18.75
C ALA A 435 43.78 21.41 17.92
N SER A 436 44.01 21.09 16.65
CA SER A 436 44.72 21.91 15.67
C SER A 436 44.03 21.77 14.33
N ARG A 437 44.19 22.76 13.44
CA ARG A 437 43.54 22.72 12.13
C ARG A 437 44.06 21.55 11.28
N ARG A 438 43.18 20.64 10.87
CA ARG A 438 43.52 19.46 10.06
C ARG A 438 42.65 19.37 8.81
N THR A 439 43.28 18.96 7.71
CA THR A 439 42.58 18.55 6.50
C THR A 439 42.01 17.15 6.69
N PHE A 440 40.71 16.99 6.47
CA PHE A 440 40.04 15.68 6.50
C PHE A 440 39.50 15.23 5.13
N MET A 441 39.44 16.14 4.15
CA MET A 441 39.15 15.81 2.76
C MET A 441 39.98 16.67 1.82
N MET A 442 40.64 16.04 0.85
CA MET A 442 41.26 16.71 -0.29
C MET A 442 40.62 16.23 -1.59
N MET A 443 40.32 17.15 -2.50
CA MET A 443 39.79 16.85 -3.83
C MET A 443 40.73 17.42 -4.89
N ARG A 444 41.07 16.60 -5.88
CA ARG A 444 41.95 16.99 -6.98
C ARG A 444 41.13 17.26 -8.23
N SER A 445 41.50 18.28 -8.98
CA SER A 445 40.86 18.66 -10.23
C SER A 445 41.87 19.10 -11.29
N THR A 446 41.44 19.17 -12.55
CA THR A 446 42.23 19.75 -13.64
C THR A 446 42.06 21.27 -13.80
N GLY A 447 41.24 21.91 -12.96
CA GLY A 447 40.88 23.32 -13.08
C GLY A 447 41.99 24.27 -12.65
N THR A 448 41.68 25.57 -12.61
CA THR A 448 42.63 26.60 -12.13
C THR A 448 43.08 26.33 -10.70
N VAL A 449 42.15 25.91 -9.84
CA VAL A 449 42.47 25.35 -8.52
C VAL A 449 42.60 23.83 -8.65
N ARG A 450 43.83 23.34 -8.53
CA ARG A 450 44.19 21.93 -8.69
C ARG A 450 43.78 21.10 -7.47
N ASP A 451 44.17 21.55 -6.28
CA ASP A 451 43.89 20.83 -5.03
C ASP A 451 43.03 21.68 -4.11
N TRP A 452 41.87 21.15 -3.75
CA TRP A 452 40.97 21.73 -2.76
C TRP A 452 41.11 20.96 -1.44
N TYR A 453 41.34 21.67 -0.35
CA TYR A 453 41.49 21.14 0.99
C TYR A 453 40.32 21.63 1.84
N VAL A 454 39.57 20.70 2.43
CA VAL A 454 38.57 21.00 3.46
C VAL A 454 39.17 20.67 4.82
N GLN A 455 39.24 21.68 5.67
CA GLN A 455 39.87 21.61 6.98
C GLN A 455 38.90 21.99 8.08
N SER A 456 39.08 21.38 9.24
CA SER A 456 38.40 21.72 10.49
C SER A 456 39.46 22.04 11.56
N GLY A 457 39.15 22.97 12.46
CA GLY A 457 40.04 23.40 13.54
C GLY A 457 39.27 24.01 14.70
N PRO A 458 39.97 24.42 15.77
CA PRO A 458 39.35 24.90 17.01
C PRO A 458 38.63 26.24 16.89
N ASP A 459 38.91 27.00 15.83
CA ASP A 459 38.40 28.34 15.61
C ASP A 459 37.36 28.39 14.47
N HIS A 460 37.69 27.83 13.32
CA HIS A 460 36.89 27.89 12.09
C HIS A 460 37.15 26.65 11.22
N SER A 461 36.18 26.30 10.36
CA SER A 461 36.46 25.46 9.20
C SER A 461 37.21 26.29 8.14
N ARG A 462 37.95 25.64 7.24
CA ARG A 462 38.73 26.33 6.21
C ARG A 462 38.66 25.61 4.89
N VAL A 463 38.50 26.37 3.81
CA VAL A 463 38.74 25.89 2.45
C VAL A 463 40.03 26.54 1.95
N LEU A 464 41.00 25.69 1.60
CA LEU A 464 42.27 26.09 0.99
C LEU A 464 42.31 25.51 -0.44
N GLY A 465 42.63 26.33 -1.42
CA GLY A 465 42.74 25.94 -2.82
C GLY A 465 44.12 26.26 -3.37
N MET A 466 44.81 25.25 -3.92
CA MET A 466 46.17 25.37 -4.46
C MET A 466 46.16 25.20 -5.99
N GLY A 467 46.94 26.02 -6.70
CA GLY A 467 47.18 25.89 -8.14
C GLY A 467 48.20 24.82 -8.48
N TYR A 468 48.54 24.68 -9.78
CA TYR A 468 49.54 23.74 -10.26
C TYR A 468 50.96 24.06 -9.79
N ASP A 469 51.28 25.35 -9.62
CA ASP A 469 52.58 25.83 -9.16
C ASP A 469 52.67 25.88 -7.62
N GLU A 470 51.78 25.17 -6.92
CA GLU A 470 51.67 25.14 -5.45
C GLU A 470 51.45 26.54 -4.84
N ASN A 471 50.92 27.47 -5.62
CA ASN A 471 50.48 28.77 -5.13
C ASN A 471 49.09 28.69 -4.50
N THR A 472 48.90 29.38 -3.37
CA THR A 472 47.58 29.52 -2.75
C THR A 472 46.71 30.45 -3.59
N ILE A 473 45.56 29.94 -4.05
CA ILE A 473 44.57 30.70 -4.82
C ILE A 473 43.33 31.01 -3.96
N VAL A 474 42.89 30.04 -3.15
CA VAL A 474 41.77 30.21 -2.22
C VAL A 474 42.26 29.97 -0.81
N ASP A 475 41.94 30.86 0.12
CA ASP A 475 42.25 30.71 1.54
C ASP A 475 41.17 31.40 2.36
N VAL A 476 40.15 30.64 2.76
CA VAL A 476 38.97 31.21 3.42
C VAL A 476 38.67 30.47 4.72
N LEU A 477 38.64 31.22 5.82
CA LEU A 477 38.10 30.78 7.11
C LEU A 477 36.58 30.94 7.11
N ILE A 478 35.89 29.91 7.56
CA ILE A 478 34.44 29.79 7.53
C ILE A 478 33.96 29.53 8.97
N GLY A 479 33.10 30.42 9.47
CA GLY A 479 32.42 30.22 10.75
C GLY A 479 31.47 29.03 10.65
N THR A 480 31.83 27.93 11.30
CA THR A 480 30.98 26.74 11.43
C THR A 480 30.56 26.59 12.87
N SER A 481 29.32 26.19 13.10
CA SER A 481 28.80 25.92 14.44
C SER A 481 29.32 24.58 14.97
N THR A 482 29.04 24.25 16.24
CA THR A 482 29.47 22.99 16.86
C THR A 482 28.63 21.78 16.45
N ASP A 483 27.52 21.99 15.74
CA ASP A 483 26.61 20.95 15.21
C ASP A 483 27.24 20.05 14.14
N ILE A 484 28.43 20.38 13.63
CA ILE A 484 29.20 19.53 12.72
C ILE A 484 30.10 18.49 13.42
N TYR A 485 30.03 18.41 14.76
CA TYR A 485 30.79 17.47 15.59
C TYR A 485 29.85 16.62 16.45
N GLY A 486 30.27 15.41 16.83
CA GLY A 486 29.48 14.47 17.63
C GLY A 486 28.41 13.70 16.82
N ASP A 487 27.89 14.32 15.77
CA ASP A 487 26.87 13.79 14.87
C ASP A 487 27.39 13.49 13.45
N TRP A 488 26.59 12.76 12.68
CA TRP A 488 26.85 12.50 11.27
C TRP A 488 26.51 13.71 10.41
N VAL A 489 27.49 14.10 9.59
CA VAL A 489 27.43 15.27 8.72
C VAL A 489 27.70 14.84 7.30
N LYS A 490 26.80 15.20 6.38
CA LYS A 490 27.06 15.20 4.95
C LYS A 490 27.76 16.51 4.60
N CYS A 491 28.98 16.42 4.09
CA CYS A 491 29.65 17.55 3.45
C CYS A 491 29.47 17.47 1.93
N SER A 492 29.13 18.59 1.30
CA SER A 492 29.00 18.74 -0.15
C SER A 492 29.89 19.87 -0.61
N PHE A 493 30.87 19.56 -1.45
CA PHE A 493 31.72 20.54 -2.11
C PHE A 493 31.40 20.59 -3.61
N SER A 494 31.09 21.76 -4.15
CA SER A 494 30.71 21.94 -5.55
C SER A 494 31.47 23.09 -6.20
N VAL A 495 31.73 22.95 -7.50
CA VAL A 495 32.44 23.90 -8.34
C VAL A 495 31.65 24.09 -9.63
N GLU A 496 31.39 25.33 -10.04
CA GLU A 496 30.55 25.67 -11.20
C GLU A 496 31.14 26.86 -11.98
N GLN A 497 31.08 26.83 -13.30
CA GLN A 497 31.58 27.90 -14.16
C GLN A 497 30.60 29.09 -14.13
N GLU A 498 31.11 30.29 -13.86
CA GLU A 498 30.33 31.53 -13.81
C GLU A 498 31.06 32.63 -14.59
N GLY A 499 30.78 32.72 -15.89
CA GLY A 499 31.52 33.60 -16.79
C GLY A 499 33.01 33.27 -16.81
N ALA A 500 33.86 34.26 -16.50
CA ALA A 500 35.31 34.09 -16.38
C ALA A 500 35.77 33.56 -15.01
N ASN A 501 34.84 33.37 -14.08
CA ASN A 501 35.10 32.89 -12.73
C ASN A 501 34.60 31.45 -12.55
N VAL A 502 35.07 30.85 -11.47
CA VAL A 502 34.61 29.58 -10.92
C VAL A 502 33.97 29.88 -9.58
N ARG A 503 32.68 29.57 -9.45
CA ARG A 503 31.97 29.58 -8.17
C ARG A 503 32.25 28.26 -7.47
N TRP A 504 32.71 28.32 -6.23
CA TRP A 504 32.83 27.15 -5.37
C TRP A 504 31.92 27.31 -4.15
N ARG A 505 31.41 26.19 -3.66
CA ARG A 505 30.50 26.14 -2.52
C ARG A 505 30.77 24.90 -1.68
N VAL A 506 30.79 25.09 -0.36
CA VAL A 506 30.84 24.01 0.63
C VAL A 506 29.59 24.08 1.51
N VAL A 507 28.96 22.95 1.76
CA VAL A 507 27.75 22.84 2.58
C VAL A 507 27.91 21.69 3.56
N TRP A 508 27.55 21.93 4.81
CA TRP A 508 27.40 20.90 5.84
C TRP A 508 25.91 20.73 6.14
N SER A 509 25.42 19.51 6.08
CA SER A 509 24.07 19.14 6.51
C SER A 509 24.18 18.01 7.51
N THR A 510 23.56 18.13 8.68
CA THR A 510 23.34 16.97 9.56
C THR A 510 22.31 16.04 8.92
N ILE A 511 22.11 14.86 9.49
CA ILE A 511 21.09 13.91 9.00
C ILE A 511 19.67 14.55 9.04
N THR A 512 19.40 15.38 10.05
CA THR A 512 18.06 15.95 10.33
C THR A 512 17.88 17.39 9.87
N GLY A 513 18.93 18.07 9.38
CA GLY A 513 18.83 19.47 8.97
C GLY A 513 20.10 20.05 8.32
N ASP A 514 20.09 21.36 8.09
CA ASP A 514 21.24 22.08 7.52
C ASP A 514 22.13 22.67 8.63
N ALA A 515 23.43 22.39 8.57
CA ALA A 515 24.46 22.92 9.48
C ALA A 515 25.19 24.15 8.90
N GLY A 516 24.76 24.61 7.71
CA GLY A 516 25.25 25.82 7.06
C GLY A 516 26.08 25.57 5.80
N GLY A 517 26.47 26.66 5.14
CA GLY A 517 27.30 26.59 3.94
C GLY A 517 27.90 27.93 3.57
N TYR A 518 28.91 27.88 2.71
CA TYR A 518 29.65 29.04 2.25
C TYR A 518 29.85 28.98 0.74
N THR A 519 29.78 30.12 0.07
CA THR A 519 29.94 30.24 -1.39
C THR A 519 30.81 31.44 -1.70
N ASP A 520 31.74 31.27 -2.64
CA ASP A 520 32.60 32.34 -3.13
C ASP A 520 33.04 32.05 -4.58
N THR A 521 33.72 32.99 -5.20
CA THR A 521 34.16 32.90 -6.60
C THR A 521 35.64 33.18 -6.74
N VAL A 522 36.27 32.55 -7.72
CA VAL A 522 37.69 32.77 -8.06
C VAL A 522 37.85 32.83 -9.59
N PRO A 523 38.70 33.72 -10.15
CA PRO A 523 38.96 33.72 -11.58
C PRO A 523 39.52 32.38 -12.07
N GLY A 524 39.01 31.86 -13.18
CA GLY A 524 39.55 30.64 -13.77
C GLY A 524 38.54 29.73 -14.45
N VAL A 525 38.94 28.46 -14.58
CA VAL A 525 38.14 27.39 -15.17
C VAL A 525 37.94 26.24 -14.17
N THR A 526 36.75 25.64 -14.20
CA THR A 526 36.30 24.57 -13.30
C THR A 526 37.14 23.29 -13.39
N GLY A 527 37.62 22.95 -14.59
CA GLY A 527 38.26 21.66 -14.87
C GLY A 527 37.33 20.46 -14.63
N ARG A 528 37.91 19.33 -14.23
CA ARG A 528 37.19 18.10 -13.85
C ARG A 528 37.82 17.48 -12.61
N PRO A 529 37.06 16.79 -11.75
CA PRO A 529 37.61 16.06 -10.62
C PRO A 529 38.42 14.84 -11.10
N THR A 530 39.58 14.60 -10.50
CA THR A 530 40.50 13.49 -10.82
C THR A 530 40.69 12.52 -9.66
N GLY A 531 40.32 12.90 -8.45
CA GLY A 531 40.40 12.03 -7.28
C GLY A 531 40.06 12.71 -5.97
N VAL A 532 39.89 11.89 -4.95
CA VAL A 532 39.78 12.29 -3.54
C VAL A 532 40.91 11.66 -2.74
N SER A 533 41.40 12.33 -1.72
CA SER A 533 42.47 11.79 -0.88
C SER A 533 42.58 12.46 0.49
N SER A 534 43.40 11.87 1.36
CA SER A 534 43.99 12.55 2.52
C SER A 534 44.92 13.69 2.07
N PRO A 535 45.32 14.64 2.95
CA PRO A 535 46.36 15.62 2.63
C PRO A 535 47.72 14.96 2.35
N PRO A 536 48.67 15.67 1.72
CA PRO A 536 50.07 15.25 1.65
C PRO A 536 50.61 14.96 3.05
N GLY A 537 51.25 13.80 3.23
CA GLY A 537 51.71 13.33 4.56
C GLY A 537 50.67 12.52 5.36
N GLY A 538 49.43 12.39 4.88
CA GLY A 538 48.38 11.59 5.51
C GLY A 538 47.58 12.33 6.59
N PHE A 539 46.56 11.67 7.12
CA PHE A 539 45.76 12.13 8.25
C PHE A 539 46.60 12.27 9.51
N SER A 540 46.24 13.26 10.34
CA SER A 540 46.80 13.45 11.68
C SER A 540 46.13 12.54 12.70
N ALA A 541 46.84 12.16 13.76
CA ALA A 541 46.27 11.49 14.93
C ALA A 541 45.19 12.35 15.64
N ASP A 542 45.16 13.66 15.42
CA ASP A 542 44.09 14.55 15.91
C ASP A 542 42.72 14.21 15.30
N LEU A 543 42.68 13.45 14.20
CA LEU A 543 41.45 12.96 13.56
C LEU A 543 41.08 11.53 13.99
N ASN A 544 41.80 10.93 14.95
CA ASN A 544 41.49 9.57 15.41
C ASN A 544 40.06 9.47 15.95
N GLY A 545 39.37 8.41 15.54
CA GLY A 545 37.95 8.20 15.84
C GLY A 545 36.99 8.87 14.85
N MET A 546 37.47 9.70 13.90
CA MET A 546 36.61 10.23 12.84
C MET A 546 36.19 9.09 11.89
N ALA A 547 34.89 8.89 11.74
CA ALA A 547 34.32 7.99 10.75
C ALA A 547 34.13 8.72 9.42
N ILE A 548 34.33 8.03 8.29
CA ILE A 548 34.16 8.61 6.95
C ILE A 548 33.68 7.53 5.96
N GLY A 549 32.74 7.89 5.08
CA GLY A 549 32.20 6.97 4.10
C GLY A 549 31.28 7.63 3.08
N HIS A 550 30.70 6.81 2.21
CA HIS A 550 29.78 7.23 1.15
C HIS A 550 30.31 8.42 0.33
N ILE A 551 31.52 8.29 -0.21
CA ILE A 551 32.15 9.36 -0.99
C ILE A 551 31.70 9.24 -2.45
N GLY A 552 30.91 10.20 -2.94
CA GLY A 552 30.44 10.27 -4.33
C GLY A 552 30.96 11.49 -5.08
N VAL A 553 31.39 11.30 -6.33
CA VAL A 553 31.90 12.34 -7.23
C VAL A 553 30.98 12.46 -8.44
N TRP A 554 30.61 13.70 -8.81
CA TRP A 554 29.54 13.98 -9.77
C TRP A 554 29.97 14.94 -10.87
N PRO A 555 29.43 14.78 -12.10
CA PRO A 555 29.70 15.69 -13.22
C PRO A 555 28.77 16.92 -13.22
N VAL A 556 28.16 17.23 -12.07
CA VAL A 556 27.20 18.31 -11.86
C VAL A 556 27.47 18.99 -10.53
N ALA A 557 27.15 20.29 -10.43
CA ALA A 557 27.38 21.08 -9.20
C ALA A 557 26.40 20.74 -8.06
N SER A 558 25.26 20.08 -8.35
CA SER A 558 24.27 19.68 -7.35
C SER A 558 23.63 18.34 -7.71
N THR A 559 23.28 17.55 -6.71
CA THR A 559 22.62 16.24 -6.87
C THR A 559 21.69 15.93 -5.69
N GLY A 560 20.57 15.28 -5.99
CA GLY A 560 19.63 14.75 -4.99
C GLY A 560 19.98 13.35 -4.48
N ALA A 561 21.13 12.79 -4.85
CA ALA A 561 21.49 11.39 -4.58
C ALA A 561 21.53 10.99 -3.10
N TYR A 562 21.69 11.95 -2.19
CA TYR A 562 21.72 11.71 -0.73
C TYR A 562 20.41 12.10 -0.04
N THR A 563 19.54 12.86 -0.72
CA THR A 563 18.30 13.38 -0.16
C THR A 563 17.40 12.23 0.29
N ASN A 564 16.89 12.32 1.52
CA ASN A 564 16.12 11.29 2.26
C ASN A 564 16.89 9.99 2.57
N ALA A 565 17.76 9.53 1.67
CA ALA A 565 18.57 8.33 1.87
C ALA A 565 19.52 8.47 3.06
N MET A 566 20.10 9.65 3.31
CA MET A 566 21.00 9.88 4.46
C MET A 566 20.30 9.69 5.82
N ASN A 567 18.98 9.90 5.88
CA ASN A 567 18.13 9.65 7.06
C ASN A 567 17.41 8.29 6.96
N ALA A 568 17.92 7.37 6.13
CA ALA A 568 17.37 6.04 5.84
C ALA A 568 15.84 6.04 5.61
N TRP A 569 15.32 7.08 4.93
CA TRP A 569 13.90 7.25 4.62
C TRP A 569 12.96 7.42 5.81
N SER A 570 13.47 7.66 7.03
CA SER A 570 12.63 7.87 8.22
C SER A 570 11.63 9.02 8.00
N GLY A 571 10.38 8.82 8.41
CA GLY A 571 9.25 9.75 8.22
C GLY A 571 8.42 9.49 6.96
N GLU A 572 8.87 8.63 6.05
CA GLU A 572 8.04 8.10 4.97
C GLU A 572 6.86 7.29 5.54
N THR A 573 5.67 7.34 4.92
CA THR A 573 4.53 6.50 5.34
C THR A 573 4.76 5.04 4.95
N ALA A 574 4.19 4.09 5.71
CA ALA A 574 4.35 2.65 5.44
C ALA A 574 3.98 2.27 3.99
N GLY A 575 2.84 2.76 3.50
CA GLY A 575 2.40 2.53 2.12
C GLY A 575 3.36 3.11 1.07
N ALA A 576 3.88 4.31 1.30
CA ALA A 576 4.88 4.92 0.41
C ALA A 576 6.18 4.10 0.40
N ARG A 577 6.61 3.61 1.56
CA ARG A 577 7.80 2.75 1.67
C ARG A 577 7.64 1.44 0.89
N MET A 578 6.48 0.79 1.00
CA MET A 578 6.23 -0.44 0.24
C MET A 578 6.27 -0.21 -1.26
N LEU A 579 5.65 0.88 -1.76
CA LEU A 579 5.65 1.21 -3.18
C LEU A 579 7.05 1.58 -3.69
N ARG A 580 7.83 2.30 -2.88
CA ARG A 580 9.23 2.62 -3.22
C ARG A 580 10.08 1.36 -3.29
N LEU A 581 10.04 0.49 -2.27
CA LEU A 581 10.79 -0.77 -2.26
C LEU A 581 10.34 -1.70 -3.40
N ALA A 582 9.04 -1.72 -3.71
CA ALA A 582 8.50 -2.45 -4.86
C ALA A 582 9.11 -1.99 -6.18
N SER A 583 9.26 -0.68 -6.37
CA SER A 583 9.88 -0.08 -7.56
C SER A 583 11.38 -0.33 -7.62
N GLU A 584 12.10 -0.12 -6.50
CA GLU A 584 13.55 -0.28 -6.41
C GLU A 584 14.00 -1.74 -6.64
N GLU A 585 13.26 -2.71 -6.10
CA GLU A 585 13.68 -4.12 -6.06
C GLU A 585 12.88 -5.02 -7.02
N GLY A 586 11.97 -4.44 -7.80
CA GLY A 586 11.15 -5.16 -8.78
C GLY A 586 10.19 -6.18 -8.15
N ILE A 587 9.75 -5.95 -6.90
CA ILE A 587 8.75 -6.79 -6.24
C ILE A 587 7.37 -6.18 -6.47
N PRO A 588 6.43 -6.90 -7.10
CA PRO A 588 5.11 -6.34 -7.35
C PRO A 588 4.30 -6.29 -6.05
N VAL A 589 3.93 -5.08 -5.63
CA VAL A 589 3.07 -4.80 -4.47
C VAL A 589 1.93 -3.89 -4.91
N LYS A 590 0.72 -4.14 -4.40
CA LYS A 590 -0.43 -3.26 -4.54
C LYS A 590 -0.90 -2.82 -3.17
N VAL A 591 -1.00 -1.51 -2.93
CA VAL A 591 -1.68 -0.94 -1.74
C VAL A 591 -3.12 -0.59 -2.11
N THR A 592 -4.11 -0.84 -1.24
CA THR A 592 -5.52 -0.45 -1.43
C THR A 592 -5.91 0.77 -0.59
N GLY A 593 -6.95 1.51 -0.98
CA GLY A 593 -7.54 2.57 -0.16
C GLY A 593 -6.70 3.86 -0.08
N ALA A 594 -7.06 4.78 0.81
CA ALA A 594 -6.33 6.04 0.95
C ALA A 594 -4.93 5.78 1.54
N GLY A 595 -3.88 6.31 0.89
CA GLY A 595 -2.47 6.07 1.25
C GLY A 595 -1.98 6.73 2.55
N ASN A 596 -2.88 7.15 3.44
CA ASN A 596 -2.52 7.66 4.76
C ASN A 596 -2.28 6.46 5.67
N THR A 597 -1.01 6.12 5.83
CA THR A 597 -0.51 5.01 6.63
C THR A 597 0.52 5.54 7.61
N GLU A 598 0.77 4.80 8.68
CA GLU A 598 1.67 5.17 9.76
C GLU A 598 3.06 5.60 9.24
N PRO A 599 3.59 6.76 9.65
CA PRO A 599 4.98 7.14 9.39
C PRO A 599 5.94 6.13 10.02
N VAL A 600 6.88 5.63 9.23
CA VAL A 600 7.82 4.58 9.63
C VAL A 600 9.23 5.12 9.84
N GLY A 601 9.94 4.51 10.79
CA GLY A 601 11.30 4.85 11.20
C GLY A 601 12.38 4.55 10.15
N TYR A 602 13.62 4.40 10.60
CA TYR A 602 14.76 4.11 9.74
C TYR A 602 14.57 2.80 8.97
N GLN A 603 14.89 2.80 7.67
CA GLN A 603 14.93 1.57 6.90
C GLN A 603 16.20 0.77 7.25
N GLY A 604 16.02 -0.38 7.89
CA GLY A 604 17.10 -1.30 8.24
C GLY A 604 17.67 -2.12 7.06
N LEU A 605 18.68 -2.93 7.36
CA LEU A 605 19.34 -3.88 6.45
C LEU A 605 18.68 -5.25 6.54
N ALA A 606 17.53 -5.42 5.90
CA ALA A 606 16.79 -6.68 5.91
C ALA A 606 16.42 -7.13 4.49
N PRO A 607 16.05 -8.41 4.29
CA PRO A 607 15.44 -8.85 3.05
C PRO A 607 14.23 -7.99 2.68
N VAL A 608 14.00 -7.75 1.39
CA VAL A 608 12.94 -6.82 0.94
C VAL A 608 11.56 -7.18 1.48
N LEU A 609 11.24 -8.48 1.53
CA LEU A 609 9.96 -8.94 2.08
C LEU A 609 9.82 -8.58 3.56
N ASP A 610 10.90 -8.65 4.33
CA ASP A 610 10.89 -8.29 5.74
C ASP A 610 10.73 -6.78 5.91
N LEU A 611 11.38 -5.95 5.08
CA LEU A 611 11.16 -4.50 5.09
C LEU A 611 9.72 -4.11 4.74
N VAL A 612 9.10 -4.81 3.79
CA VAL A 612 7.68 -4.63 3.45
C VAL A 612 6.79 -5.07 4.61
N ARG A 613 7.11 -6.18 5.29
CA ARG A 613 6.38 -6.63 6.49
C ARG A 613 6.52 -5.66 7.65
N THR A 614 7.73 -5.15 7.93
CA THR A 614 7.97 -4.14 8.97
C THR A 614 7.10 -2.90 8.75
N ALA A 615 6.96 -2.44 7.51
CA ALA A 615 6.06 -1.34 7.19
C ALA A 615 4.58 -1.71 7.45
N ALA A 616 4.14 -2.92 7.09
CA ALA A 616 2.77 -3.38 7.32
C ALA A 616 2.46 -3.49 8.82
N THR A 617 3.40 -4.02 9.61
CA THR A 617 3.26 -4.17 11.06
C THR A 617 3.23 -2.82 11.77
N ALA A 618 4.04 -1.84 11.37
CA ALA A 618 4.01 -0.50 11.96
C ALA A 618 2.66 0.21 11.75
N ASP A 619 2.01 0.00 10.60
CA ASP A 619 0.68 0.54 10.32
C ASP A 619 -0.45 -0.30 10.92
N GLY A 620 -0.23 -1.59 11.20
CA GLY A 620 -1.28 -2.52 11.67
C GLY A 620 -2.24 -2.96 10.56
N GLY A 621 -1.82 -2.91 9.29
CA GLY A 621 -2.59 -3.36 8.14
C GLY A 621 -2.32 -4.82 7.74
N LEU A 622 -3.08 -5.34 6.78
CA LEU A 622 -2.97 -6.72 6.29
C LEU A 622 -2.11 -6.79 5.02
N LEU A 623 -1.02 -7.55 5.08
CA LEU A 623 -0.20 -7.89 3.92
C LEU A 623 -0.49 -9.33 3.46
N THR A 624 -1.18 -9.48 2.33
CA THR A 624 -1.60 -10.76 1.74
C THR A 624 -1.14 -10.88 0.28
N GLU A 625 -1.70 -11.83 -0.47
CA GLU A 625 -1.44 -11.99 -1.91
C GLU A 625 -2.68 -11.59 -2.71
N ASP A 626 -2.48 -10.94 -3.85
CA ASP A 626 -3.58 -10.61 -4.75
C ASP A 626 -4.06 -11.87 -5.50
N PRO A 627 -5.33 -12.29 -5.39
CA PRO A 627 -5.83 -13.45 -6.10
C PRO A 627 -5.89 -13.24 -7.62
N THR A 628 -5.86 -12.00 -8.09
CA THR A 628 -6.04 -11.62 -9.51
C THR A 628 -4.71 -11.39 -10.24
N ALA A 629 -3.60 -11.28 -9.52
CA ALA A 629 -2.30 -10.95 -10.08
C ALA A 629 -1.16 -11.50 -9.21
N LEU A 630 -0.01 -11.77 -9.82
CA LEU A 630 1.13 -12.37 -9.13
C LEU A 630 1.89 -11.28 -8.36
N ARG A 631 1.30 -10.80 -7.26
CA ARG A 631 1.78 -9.66 -6.47
C ARG A 631 1.31 -9.72 -5.01
N LEU A 632 2.00 -8.99 -4.15
CA LEU A 632 1.52 -8.75 -2.78
C LEU A 632 0.37 -7.74 -2.80
N LEU A 633 -0.58 -7.90 -1.89
CA LEU A 633 -1.68 -6.99 -1.65
C LEU A 633 -1.58 -6.46 -0.21
N TYR A 634 -1.43 -5.15 -0.06
CA TYR A 634 -1.43 -4.48 1.22
C TYR A 634 -2.73 -3.73 1.42
N ARG A 635 -3.42 -4.03 2.51
CA ARG A 635 -4.65 -3.39 2.95
C ARG A 635 -4.36 -2.58 4.23
N PRO A 636 -4.30 -1.24 4.16
CA PRO A 636 -4.02 -0.39 5.31
C PRO A 636 -5.00 -0.57 6.48
N ARG A 637 -4.53 -0.33 7.71
CA ARG A 637 -5.34 -0.37 8.94
C ARG A 637 -6.60 0.47 8.84
N SER A 638 -6.47 1.68 8.27
CA SER A 638 -7.58 2.62 8.08
C SER A 638 -8.74 2.08 7.25
N THR A 639 -8.51 1.07 6.39
CA THR A 639 -9.55 0.41 5.59
C THR A 639 -10.25 -0.75 6.30
N LEU A 640 -9.78 -1.09 7.51
CA LEU A 640 -10.38 -2.12 8.35
C LEU A 640 -11.46 -1.56 9.28
N TYR A 641 -11.43 -0.25 9.50
CA TYR A 641 -12.33 0.47 10.39
C TYR A 641 -13.77 0.53 9.87
N SER A 642 -14.72 0.27 10.78
CA SER A 642 -16.15 0.55 10.66
C SER A 642 -16.77 0.19 9.31
N GLN A 643 -16.41 -0.98 8.79
CA GLN A 643 -16.85 -1.48 7.49
C GLN A 643 -18.28 -2.00 7.54
N ALA A 644 -19.07 -1.74 6.50
CA ALA A 644 -20.32 -2.47 6.33
C ALA A 644 -20.04 -3.98 6.12
N PRO A 645 -20.85 -4.90 6.68
CA PRO A 645 -20.69 -6.33 6.43
C PRO A 645 -20.78 -6.66 4.94
N ALA A 646 -19.75 -7.33 4.42
CA ALA A 646 -19.68 -7.75 3.02
C ALA A 646 -20.40 -9.08 2.78
N LEU A 647 -20.60 -9.88 3.83
CA LEU A 647 -21.37 -11.13 3.80
C LEU A 647 -22.23 -11.21 5.07
N VAL A 648 -23.52 -11.51 4.90
CA VAL A 648 -24.45 -11.78 6.01
C VAL A 648 -24.87 -13.24 5.93
N LEU A 649 -24.71 -13.98 7.03
CA LEU A 649 -25.04 -15.39 7.16
C LEU A 649 -26.11 -15.60 8.22
N ASP A 650 -27.20 -16.24 7.83
CA ASP A 650 -28.31 -16.56 8.72
C ASP A 650 -28.15 -17.99 9.28
N TYR A 651 -27.94 -18.07 10.60
CA TYR A 651 -27.82 -19.34 11.31
C TYR A 651 -29.11 -20.17 11.25
N ALA A 652 -30.27 -19.54 11.46
CA ALA A 652 -31.57 -20.20 11.48
C ALA A 652 -32.00 -20.70 10.09
N ALA A 653 -31.55 -20.02 9.02
CA ALA A 653 -31.74 -20.47 7.64
C ALA A 653 -30.79 -21.62 7.23
N GLY A 654 -29.87 -22.03 8.11
CA GLY A 654 -28.91 -23.12 7.85
C GLY A 654 -27.77 -22.75 6.91
N GLN A 655 -27.52 -21.45 6.70
CA GLN A 655 -26.45 -20.96 5.82
C GLN A 655 -25.05 -21.23 6.40
N ILE A 656 -24.97 -21.47 7.70
CA ILE A 656 -23.75 -21.84 8.42
C ILE A 656 -23.73 -23.35 8.63
N ALA A 657 -22.67 -24.00 8.15
CA ALA A 657 -22.47 -25.43 8.31
C ALA A 657 -21.77 -25.75 9.64
N ALA A 658 -22.21 -26.84 10.29
CA ALA A 658 -21.54 -27.33 11.48
C ALA A 658 -20.13 -27.89 11.18
N PRO A 659 -19.18 -27.79 12.13
CA PRO A 659 -19.34 -27.12 13.43
C PRO A 659 -19.19 -25.59 13.34
N LEU A 660 -19.89 -24.89 14.25
CA LEU A 660 -19.66 -23.48 14.58
C LEU A 660 -19.38 -23.44 16.08
N ASP A 661 -18.12 -23.52 16.43
CA ASP A 661 -17.67 -23.68 17.81
C ASP A 661 -17.06 -22.36 18.31
N PRO A 662 -17.78 -21.56 19.11
CA PRO A 662 -17.20 -20.40 19.76
C PRO A 662 -16.20 -20.85 20.82
N VAL A 663 -15.13 -20.07 20.96
CA VAL A 663 -14.05 -20.28 21.92
C VAL A 663 -14.00 -19.08 22.85
N ASP A 664 -14.07 -19.35 24.14
CA ASP A 664 -13.99 -18.37 25.23
C ASP A 664 -12.82 -18.79 26.13
N ASP A 665 -11.62 -18.30 25.79
CA ASP A 665 -10.35 -18.68 26.40
C ASP A 665 -9.42 -17.47 26.58
N ASP A 666 -8.24 -17.70 27.16
CA ASP A 666 -7.26 -16.67 27.50
C ASP A 666 -6.16 -16.48 26.42
N THR A 667 -6.22 -17.20 25.30
CA THR A 667 -5.13 -17.30 24.32
C THR A 667 -4.69 -15.93 23.78
N ASN A 668 -5.65 -15.06 23.47
CA ASN A 668 -5.39 -13.75 22.85
C ASN A 668 -5.44 -12.58 23.84
N ILE A 669 -5.62 -12.84 25.14
CA ILE A 669 -5.70 -11.78 26.14
C ILE A 669 -4.33 -11.11 26.26
N ARG A 670 -4.33 -9.77 26.18
CA ARG A 670 -3.16 -8.93 26.42
C ARG A 670 -3.58 -7.67 27.15
N ASN A 671 -3.47 -7.68 28.48
CA ASN A 671 -3.98 -6.61 29.35
C ASN A 671 -2.88 -5.73 29.98
N ASP A 672 -1.61 -6.01 29.66
CA ASP A 672 -0.43 -5.22 29.98
C ASP A 672 0.51 -5.17 28.76
N ILE A 673 0.44 -4.10 27.97
CA ILE A 673 1.17 -3.97 26.71
C ILE A 673 2.23 -2.90 26.79
N THR A 674 3.46 -3.22 26.36
CA THR A 674 4.51 -2.23 26.11
C THR A 674 4.83 -2.11 24.62
N VAL A 675 4.53 -0.97 24.01
CA VAL A 675 4.97 -0.66 22.63
C VAL A 675 6.22 0.20 22.68
N SER A 676 7.26 -0.24 21.98
CA SER A 676 8.54 0.46 21.84
C SER A 676 8.77 0.86 20.40
N ARG A 677 9.30 2.07 20.18
CA ARG A 677 9.91 2.41 18.90
C ARG A 677 11.28 1.71 18.82
N ASP A 678 11.60 1.15 17.66
CA ASP A 678 12.95 0.63 17.40
C ASP A 678 14.03 1.71 17.63
N GLN A 679 14.99 1.41 18.51
CA GLN A 679 16.02 2.33 19.01
C GLN A 679 15.48 3.64 19.64
N GLY A 680 14.21 3.66 20.07
CA GLY A 680 13.54 4.83 20.62
C GLY A 680 12.96 4.60 22.02
N SER A 681 11.95 5.41 22.38
CA SER A 681 11.23 5.30 23.65
C SER A 681 10.12 4.24 23.61
N SER A 682 9.48 4.01 24.76
CA SER A 682 8.41 3.03 24.94
C SER A 682 7.25 3.60 25.74
N THR A 683 6.03 3.14 25.44
CA THR A 683 4.83 3.38 26.26
C THR A 683 4.25 2.06 26.75
N ARG A 684 3.90 2.00 28.03
CA ARG A 684 3.18 0.88 28.65
C ARG A 684 1.72 1.25 28.91
N ALA A 685 0.78 0.44 28.44
CA ALA A 685 -0.65 0.59 28.65
C ALA A 685 -1.20 -0.64 29.40
N VAL A 686 -2.01 -0.41 30.44
CA VAL A 686 -2.53 -1.47 31.33
C VAL A 686 -4.02 -1.32 31.50
N LEU A 687 -4.77 -2.42 31.39
CA LEU A 687 -6.18 -2.45 31.76
C LEU A 687 -6.31 -2.66 33.27
N ALA A 688 -6.59 -1.57 34.00
CA ALA A 688 -6.57 -1.56 35.48
C ALA A 688 -7.84 -2.09 36.15
N SER A 689 -8.97 -2.18 35.43
CA SER A 689 -10.25 -2.66 35.93
C SER A 689 -11.13 -3.21 34.81
N GLY A 690 -12.12 -4.03 35.18
CA GLY A 690 -13.00 -4.71 34.22
C GLY A 690 -12.68 -6.20 34.10
N PRO A 691 -13.53 -6.96 33.38
CA PRO A 691 -13.49 -8.42 33.37
C PRO A 691 -12.15 -8.98 32.90
N LEU A 692 -11.51 -8.36 31.91
CA LEU A 692 -10.20 -8.78 31.38
C LEU A 692 -9.00 -8.01 31.97
N SER A 693 -9.19 -7.32 33.10
CA SER A 693 -8.14 -6.51 33.72
C SER A 693 -7.05 -7.33 34.41
N VAL A 694 -5.96 -6.64 34.78
CA VAL A 694 -4.83 -7.24 35.52
C VAL A 694 -5.15 -7.63 36.97
N GLN A 695 -6.36 -7.33 37.46
CA GLN A 695 -6.78 -7.71 38.81
C GLN A 695 -6.96 -9.23 38.91
N ASP A 696 -6.75 -9.80 40.09
CA ASP A 696 -7.02 -11.22 40.32
C ASP A 696 -8.53 -11.52 40.21
N PRO A 697 -8.93 -12.72 39.78
CA PRO A 697 -10.32 -13.14 39.82
C PRO A 697 -10.93 -12.98 41.22
N PRO A 698 -12.19 -12.51 41.34
CA PRO A 698 -13.19 -12.35 40.27
C PRO A 698 -13.22 -10.97 39.60
N ASP A 699 -12.38 -10.02 40.01
CA ASP A 699 -12.44 -8.63 39.54
C ASP A 699 -11.65 -8.40 38.24
N GLY A 700 -10.86 -9.38 37.81
CA GLY A 700 -10.14 -9.46 36.54
C GLY A 700 -9.70 -10.90 36.21
N VAL A 701 -8.69 -11.05 35.34
CA VAL A 701 -8.14 -12.35 34.90
C VAL A 701 -6.67 -12.57 35.30
N GLY A 702 -6.06 -11.62 36.01
CA GLY A 702 -4.62 -11.60 36.27
C GLY A 702 -3.81 -11.00 35.12
N VAL A 703 -2.49 -11.00 35.23
CA VAL A 703 -1.58 -10.33 34.28
C VAL A 703 -1.28 -11.20 33.07
N TYR A 704 -1.50 -10.64 31.88
CA TYR A 704 -1.08 -11.16 30.58
C TYR A 704 -0.28 -10.07 29.86
N ASP A 705 1.05 -10.11 30.02
CA ASP A 705 1.97 -9.11 29.50
C ASP A 705 2.52 -9.45 28.11
N ASP A 706 2.76 -8.42 27.30
CA ASP A 706 3.44 -8.56 26.01
C ASP A 706 4.14 -7.25 25.62
N SER A 707 5.11 -7.35 24.72
CA SER A 707 5.90 -6.22 24.26
C SER A 707 6.13 -6.26 22.76
N LEU A 708 5.95 -5.11 22.11
CA LEU A 708 6.08 -4.98 20.66
C LEU A 708 7.07 -3.87 20.33
N THR A 709 8.07 -4.18 19.51
CA THR A 709 8.99 -3.17 18.95
C THR A 709 8.61 -2.87 17.50
N LEU A 710 8.29 -1.61 17.21
CA LEU A 710 7.84 -1.15 15.90
C LEU A 710 8.82 -0.15 15.27
N SER A 711 8.96 -0.22 13.94
CA SER A 711 9.72 0.75 13.16
C SER A 711 8.91 2.06 12.99
N LEU A 712 8.83 2.87 14.06
CA LEU A 712 8.08 4.14 14.10
C LEU A 712 8.98 5.34 13.79
N ALA A 713 8.40 6.42 13.24
CA ALA A 713 9.11 7.63 12.86
C ALA A 713 9.33 8.62 14.01
N THR A 714 8.51 8.61 15.05
CA THR A 714 8.61 9.41 16.28
C THR A 714 8.21 8.59 17.52
N ASP A 715 8.62 9.04 18.72
CA ASP A 715 8.29 8.34 19.98
C ASP A 715 6.84 8.54 20.40
N GLU A 716 6.23 9.66 20.01
CA GLU A 716 4.83 10.00 20.32
C GLU A 716 3.84 8.97 19.75
N GLN A 717 4.21 8.28 18.67
CA GLN A 717 3.41 7.21 18.06
C GLN A 717 3.20 6.03 19.02
N THR A 718 4.12 5.78 19.97
CA THR A 718 4.02 4.63 20.88
C THR A 718 2.80 4.68 21.79
N VAL A 719 2.31 5.87 22.15
CA VAL A 719 1.18 6.05 23.07
C VAL A 719 -0.12 5.54 22.48
N PRO A 720 -0.62 6.08 21.35
CA PRO A 720 -1.88 5.61 20.80
C PRO A 720 -1.77 4.15 20.31
N LEU A 721 -0.60 3.69 19.84
CA LEU A 721 -0.37 2.29 19.49
C LEU A 721 -0.49 1.36 20.70
N ALA A 722 0.13 1.68 21.84
CA ALA A 722 0.02 0.84 23.05
C ALA A 722 -1.44 0.72 23.53
N HIS A 723 -2.20 1.80 23.48
CA HIS A 723 -3.63 1.78 23.84
C HIS A 723 -4.48 1.03 22.80
N TRP A 724 -4.13 1.10 21.52
CA TRP A 724 -4.80 0.34 20.47
C TRP A 724 -4.57 -1.17 20.62
N GLU A 725 -3.33 -1.59 20.85
CA GLU A 725 -3.00 -3.00 21.11
C GLU A 725 -3.66 -3.52 22.39
N LEU A 726 -3.70 -2.71 23.46
CA LEU A 726 -4.45 -3.04 24.68
C LEU A 726 -5.95 -3.22 24.37
N HIS A 727 -6.54 -2.36 23.55
CA HIS A 727 -7.94 -2.46 23.13
C HIS A 727 -8.22 -3.73 22.33
N LEU A 728 -7.34 -4.10 21.39
CA LEU A 728 -7.47 -5.36 20.64
C LEU A 728 -7.35 -6.59 21.56
N GLY A 729 -6.41 -6.57 22.50
CA GLY A 729 -6.12 -7.68 23.42
C GLY A 729 -7.06 -7.81 24.62
N THR A 730 -7.96 -6.85 24.84
CA THR A 730 -8.91 -6.86 25.98
C THR A 730 -10.36 -6.71 25.55
N TRP A 731 -10.67 -7.05 24.30
CA TRP A 731 -12.03 -7.09 23.80
C TRP A 731 -12.76 -8.35 24.27
N ASP A 732 -13.71 -8.16 25.18
CA ASP A 732 -14.44 -9.22 25.89
C ASP A 732 -15.63 -9.77 25.07
N GLU A 733 -15.31 -10.56 24.04
CA GLU A 733 -16.28 -11.31 23.24
C GLU A 733 -15.73 -12.70 22.87
N PRO A 734 -16.60 -13.72 22.75
CA PRO A 734 -16.16 -15.05 22.34
C PRO A 734 -15.64 -15.05 20.90
N ARG A 735 -14.57 -15.80 20.66
CA ARG A 735 -13.96 -15.94 19.35
C ARG A 735 -14.69 -16.99 18.53
N TYR A 736 -14.87 -16.73 17.25
CA TYR A 736 -15.37 -17.71 16.28
C TYR A 736 -14.28 -17.97 15.25
N PRO A 737 -13.29 -18.83 15.55
CA PRO A 737 -12.08 -18.96 14.74
C PRO A 737 -12.37 -19.52 13.35
N ALA A 738 -13.46 -20.26 13.16
CA ALA A 738 -13.85 -20.84 11.89
C ALA A 738 -15.35 -20.72 11.61
N VAL A 739 -15.71 -20.16 10.46
CA VAL A 739 -17.10 -20.14 9.94
C VAL A 739 -17.15 -20.88 8.62
N THR A 740 -17.96 -21.94 8.52
CA THR A 740 -18.05 -22.78 7.31
C THR A 740 -19.37 -22.57 6.57
N VAL A 741 -19.30 -22.43 5.24
CA VAL A 741 -20.45 -22.32 4.33
C VAL A 741 -20.39 -23.42 3.27
N ASN A 742 -21.52 -24.10 3.06
CA ASN A 742 -21.70 -25.09 2.01
C ASN A 742 -22.44 -24.47 0.81
N LEU A 743 -21.71 -23.85 -0.11
CA LEU A 743 -22.28 -23.09 -1.24
C LEU A 743 -23.08 -23.93 -2.24
N HIS A 744 -22.91 -25.25 -2.24
CA HIS A 744 -23.78 -26.16 -2.99
C HIS A 744 -25.18 -26.31 -2.38
N ARG A 745 -25.38 -25.89 -1.13
CA ARG A 745 -26.70 -25.82 -0.47
C ARG A 745 -27.27 -24.40 -0.49
N HIS A 746 -26.39 -23.40 -0.64
CA HIS A 746 -26.71 -21.98 -0.64
C HIS A 746 -26.06 -21.26 -1.83
N PRO A 747 -26.41 -21.62 -3.09
CA PRO A 747 -25.80 -21.02 -4.27
C PRO A 747 -26.07 -19.51 -4.39
N GLU A 748 -27.11 -18.99 -3.74
CA GLU A 748 -27.41 -17.56 -3.64
C GLU A 748 -26.29 -16.73 -2.97
N LEU A 749 -25.44 -17.37 -2.16
CA LEU A 749 -24.33 -16.71 -1.46
C LEU A 749 -23.05 -16.62 -2.31
N ILE A 750 -22.99 -17.31 -3.45
CA ILE A 750 -21.79 -17.39 -4.30
C ILE A 750 -21.28 -15.99 -4.72
N PRO A 751 -22.11 -15.06 -5.22
CA PRO A 751 -21.62 -13.75 -5.62
C PRO A 751 -20.94 -12.98 -4.48
N ALA A 752 -21.51 -13.04 -3.26
CA ALA A 752 -20.96 -12.38 -2.08
C ALA A 752 -19.62 -13.03 -1.66
N VAL A 753 -19.54 -14.37 -1.65
CA VAL A 753 -18.29 -15.09 -1.31
C VAL A 753 -17.18 -14.86 -2.35
N LEU A 754 -17.54 -14.68 -3.62
CA LEU A 754 -16.56 -14.32 -4.66
C LEU A 754 -16.05 -12.88 -4.52
N ALA A 755 -16.90 -11.96 -4.06
CA ALA A 755 -16.55 -10.57 -3.81
C ALA A 755 -15.67 -10.37 -2.57
N LEU A 756 -15.79 -11.22 -1.54
CA LEU A 756 -15.02 -11.12 -0.29
C LEU A 756 -13.50 -11.02 -0.50
N ARG A 757 -12.87 -10.16 0.31
CA ARG A 757 -11.43 -9.97 0.44
C ARG A 757 -11.02 -10.05 1.91
N GLU A 758 -9.77 -10.42 2.15
CA GLU A 758 -9.20 -10.47 3.49
C GLU A 758 -9.32 -9.09 4.18
N GLY A 759 -9.78 -9.08 5.42
CA GLY A 759 -10.15 -7.90 6.21
C GLY A 759 -11.62 -7.49 6.13
N ASP A 760 -12.44 -8.10 5.26
CA ASP A 760 -13.87 -7.78 5.19
C ASP A 760 -14.65 -8.35 6.38
N VAL A 761 -15.76 -7.69 6.74
CA VAL A 761 -16.66 -8.11 7.83
C VAL A 761 -17.69 -9.12 7.32
N ILE A 762 -17.84 -10.23 8.04
CA ILE A 762 -18.89 -11.24 7.93
C ILE A 762 -19.80 -11.10 9.15
N ARG A 763 -21.10 -10.93 8.94
CA ARG A 763 -22.11 -10.84 10.01
C ARG A 763 -22.89 -12.14 10.13
N LEU A 764 -22.97 -12.71 11.33
CA LEU A 764 -23.85 -13.83 11.67
C LEU A 764 -25.11 -13.30 12.34
N VAL A 765 -26.27 -13.62 11.77
CA VAL A 765 -27.58 -13.18 12.29
C VAL A 765 -28.42 -14.37 12.73
N ASN A 766 -29.47 -14.08 13.51
CA ASN A 766 -30.42 -15.08 14.00
C ASN A 766 -29.74 -16.23 14.77
N MET A 767 -28.68 -15.89 15.49
CA MET A 767 -27.92 -16.82 16.31
C MET A 767 -28.80 -17.37 17.46
N PRO A 768 -28.52 -18.59 17.94
CA PRO A 768 -29.24 -19.11 19.09
C PRO A 768 -29.06 -18.20 20.30
N LYS A 769 -30.16 -17.80 20.94
CA LYS A 769 -30.17 -16.81 22.04
C LYS A 769 -29.34 -17.21 23.26
N TRP A 770 -29.06 -18.50 23.44
CA TRP A 770 -28.18 -19.00 24.51
C TRP A 770 -26.69 -18.85 24.19
N LEU A 771 -26.35 -18.53 22.94
CA LEU A 771 -24.98 -18.35 22.45
C LEU A 771 -24.67 -16.87 22.24
N ALA A 772 -25.49 -16.19 21.42
CA ALA A 772 -25.36 -14.77 21.15
C ALA A 772 -26.77 -14.15 21.03
N PRO A 773 -27.14 -13.18 21.89
CA PRO A 773 -28.42 -12.50 21.78
C PRO A 773 -28.42 -11.41 20.69
N ASP A 774 -27.25 -10.92 20.31
CA ASP A 774 -27.03 -9.91 19.28
C ASP A 774 -26.40 -10.57 18.02
N ASP A 775 -26.33 -9.81 16.92
CA ASP A 775 -25.58 -10.22 15.74
C ASP A 775 -24.08 -10.36 16.08
N VAL A 776 -23.41 -11.32 15.46
CA VAL A 776 -21.96 -11.55 15.65
C VAL A 776 -21.22 -11.05 14.42
N ASP A 777 -20.40 -10.01 14.58
CA ASP A 777 -19.56 -9.49 13.50
C ASP A 777 -18.14 -10.03 13.60
N LEU A 778 -17.66 -10.62 12.50
CA LEU A 778 -16.36 -11.27 12.40
C LEU A 778 -15.58 -10.67 11.24
N MET A 779 -14.30 -10.40 11.45
CA MET A 779 -13.39 -10.03 10.37
C MET A 779 -12.69 -11.28 9.85
N TYR A 780 -12.81 -11.51 8.54
CA TYR A 780 -12.21 -12.63 7.86
C TYR A 780 -10.75 -12.36 7.48
N LEU A 781 -9.81 -13.22 7.87
CA LEU A 781 -8.38 -13.03 7.62
C LEU A 781 -7.78 -14.00 6.59
N GLY A 782 -8.40 -15.16 6.37
CA GLY A 782 -7.95 -16.16 5.40
C GLY A 782 -8.93 -17.31 5.24
N LEU A 783 -8.93 -17.97 4.08
CA LEU A 783 -9.90 -19.02 3.73
C LEU A 783 -9.22 -20.34 3.42
N LYS A 784 -10.01 -21.40 3.61
CA LYS A 784 -9.83 -22.71 3.01
C LYS A 784 -11.10 -23.08 2.24
N GLU A 785 -10.99 -23.36 0.95
CA GLU A 785 -12.10 -23.86 0.15
C GLU A 785 -11.79 -25.20 -0.50
N THR A 786 -12.81 -26.06 -0.59
CA THR A 786 -12.75 -27.33 -1.31
C THR A 786 -13.69 -27.27 -2.51
N LEU A 787 -13.11 -27.44 -3.70
CA LEU A 787 -13.76 -27.29 -4.99
C LEU A 787 -13.89 -28.66 -5.66
N LEU A 788 -15.12 -29.13 -5.79
CA LEU A 788 -15.51 -30.32 -6.54
C LEU A 788 -16.60 -29.95 -7.56
N PRO A 789 -16.82 -30.77 -8.61
CA PRO A 789 -17.78 -30.44 -9.66
C PRO A 789 -19.17 -30.08 -9.15
N ARG A 790 -19.67 -30.72 -8.09
CA ARG A 790 -21.02 -30.46 -7.54
C ARG A 790 -21.02 -30.12 -6.05
N LYS A 791 -19.84 -29.82 -5.49
CA LYS A 791 -19.69 -29.49 -4.08
C LYS A 791 -18.67 -28.38 -3.92
N TRP A 792 -19.07 -27.32 -3.26
CA TRP A 792 -18.19 -26.24 -2.83
C TRP A 792 -18.45 -25.98 -1.36
N THR A 793 -17.38 -26.05 -0.57
CA THR A 793 -17.35 -25.76 0.86
C THR A 793 -16.24 -24.74 1.09
N VAL A 794 -16.54 -23.67 1.83
CA VAL A 794 -15.59 -22.62 2.21
C VAL A 794 -15.59 -22.51 3.72
N THR A 795 -14.41 -22.47 4.32
CA THR A 795 -14.20 -22.16 5.74
C THR A 795 -13.38 -20.89 5.82
N PHE A 796 -13.89 -19.92 6.58
CA PHE A 796 -13.29 -18.62 6.84
C PHE A 796 -12.59 -18.67 8.20
N ASP A 797 -11.31 -18.32 8.24
CA ASP A 797 -10.56 -17.99 9.46
C ASP A 797 -10.95 -16.57 9.89
N CYS A 798 -11.45 -16.43 11.12
CA CYS A 798 -12.11 -15.21 11.58
C CYS A 798 -11.60 -14.75 12.94
N VAL A 799 -11.63 -13.43 13.16
CA VAL A 799 -11.44 -12.78 14.47
C VAL A 799 -12.62 -11.85 14.76
N PRO A 800 -12.89 -11.44 16.02
CA PRO A 800 -13.93 -10.46 16.30
C PRO A 800 -13.74 -9.16 15.50
N ALA A 801 -14.80 -8.67 14.86
CA ALA A 801 -14.79 -7.36 14.21
C ALA A 801 -15.14 -6.21 15.18
N GLY A 802 -15.67 -6.54 16.37
CA GLY A 802 -15.98 -5.65 17.48
C GLY A 802 -14.98 -4.49 17.67
N PRO A 803 -13.67 -4.79 17.88
CA PRO A 803 -12.65 -3.78 18.14
C PRO A 803 -12.46 -2.76 17.00
N TRP A 804 -12.87 -3.12 15.78
CA TRP A 804 -12.65 -2.32 14.57
C TRP A 804 -13.81 -1.37 14.27
N TRP A 805 -14.89 -1.41 15.07
CA TRP A 805 -15.97 -0.43 15.05
C TRP A 805 -15.57 0.86 15.76
N VAL A 806 -14.84 1.71 15.05
CA VAL A 806 -14.40 3.02 15.51
C VAL A 806 -15.40 4.13 15.18
N GLY A 807 -15.29 5.23 15.90
CA GLY A 807 -16.19 6.36 15.81
C GLY A 807 -16.09 7.09 14.48
N ILE A 808 -17.24 7.47 13.93
CA ILE A 808 -17.32 8.26 12.69
C ILE A 808 -18.04 9.57 13.02
N VAL A 809 -17.36 10.70 12.80
CA VAL A 809 -17.90 12.03 13.07
C VAL A 809 -19.18 12.24 12.25
N GLY A 810 -20.26 12.63 12.93
CA GLY A 810 -21.57 12.86 12.32
C GLY A 810 -22.38 11.59 11.99
N HIS A 811 -21.85 10.39 12.28
CA HIS A 811 -22.61 9.15 12.08
C HIS A 811 -23.63 8.94 13.21
N GLY A 812 -24.89 8.66 12.85
CA GLY A 812 -26.00 8.60 13.82
C GLY A 812 -25.88 7.52 14.90
N GLY A 813 -25.11 6.45 14.65
CA GLY A 813 -24.86 5.35 15.60
C GLY A 813 -23.43 5.30 16.14
N LEU A 814 -22.43 5.59 15.31
CA LEU A 814 -21.00 5.47 15.67
C LEU A 814 -20.37 6.82 16.06
N GLY A 815 -21.12 7.92 15.99
CA GLY A 815 -20.63 9.25 16.34
C GLY A 815 -21.00 9.69 17.76
N ARG A 816 -21.54 8.80 18.60
CA ARG A 816 -22.00 9.11 19.96
C ARG A 816 -21.01 8.64 21.01
N VAL A 817 -20.50 9.59 21.77
CA VAL A 817 -19.64 9.33 22.93
C VAL A 817 -20.53 9.03 24.14
N ASP A 818 -20.16 8.01 24.90
CA ASP A 818 -20.83 7.65 26.15
C ASP A 818 -20.50 8.68 27.26
N THR A 819 -21.24 8.66 28.36
CA THR A 819 -20.82 9.36 29.58
C THR A 819 -19.85 8.48 30.37
N ASP A 820 -18.96 9.10 31.17
CA ASP A 820 -17.90 8.38 31.89
C ASP A 820 -18.45 7.31 32.85
N GLY A 821 -19.66 7.52 33.39
CA GLY A 821 -20.38 6.49 34.14
C GLY A 821 -21.86 6.79 34.35
N SER A 822 -22.71 5.77 34.15
CA SER A 822 -24.11 5.84 34.54
C SER A 822 -24.69 4.49 34.95
N GLN A 823 -25.75 4.54 35.76
CA GLN A 823 -26.42 3.37 36.31
C GLN A 823 -27.91 3.64 36.57
N LEU A 824 -28.71 2.59 36.72
CA LEU A 824 -30.08 2.73 37.18
C LEU A 824 -30.14 3.20 38.64
N ALA A 825 -30.81 4.31 38.91
CA ALA A 825 -31.00 4.83 40.27
C ALA A 825 -32.05 4.03 41.08
N GLY A 826 -32.86 3.22 40.41
CA GLY A 826 -33.88 2.37 41.02
C GLY A 826 -34.15 1.13 40.19
N ALA A 827 -34.69 0.08 40.81
CA ALA A 827 -35.06 -1.14 40.11
C ALA A 827 -36.22 -0.89 39.14
N VAL A 828 -36.20 -1.60 38.01
CA VAL A 828 -37.23 -1.48 36.96
C VAL A 828 -37.76 -2.86 36.57
N SER A 829 -39.05 -2.93 36.25
CA SER A 829 -39.67 -4.16 35.77
C SER A 829 -39.23 -4.49 34.33
N ALA A 830 -39.56 -5.69 33.86
CA ALA A 830 -39.30 -6.12 32.49
C ALA A 830 -40.14 -5.38 31.43
N THR A 831 -41.06 -4.50 31.84
CA THR A 831 -41.95 -3.73 30.96
C THR A 831 -41.92 -2.24 31.21
N ALA A 832 -41.07 -1.75 32.13
CA ALA A 832 -40.96 -0.33 32.43
C ALA A 832 -40.43 0.43 31.20
N SER A 833 -41.18 1.43 30.75
CA SER A 833 -40.80 2.34 29.65
C SER A 833 -40.13 3.64 30.13
N SER A 834 -39.97 3.78 31.45
CA SER A 834 -39.28 4.90 32.09
C SER A 834 -38.17 4.35 32.97
N LEU A 835 -36.93 4.78 32.74
CA LEU A 835 -35.76 4.38 33.52
C LEU A 835 -35.22 5.59 34.31
N PRO A 836 -35.03 5.46 35.63
CA PRO A 836 -34.32 6.46 36.41
C PRO A 836 -32.80 6.22 36.27
N VAL A 837 -32.08 7.12 35.61
CA VAL A 837 -30.65 6.95 35.28
C VAL A 837 -29.81 7.96 36.06
N ALA A 838 -29.01 7.50 37.00
CA ALA A 838 -28.03 8.32 37.69
C ALA A 838 -26.71 8.34 36.89
N VAL A 839 -26.22 9.54 36.58
CA VAL A 839 -24.85 9.74 36.08
C VAL A 839 -23.91 9.75 37.27
N THR A 840 -22.96 8.81 37.28
CA THR A 840 -21.99 8.61 38.37
C THR A 840 -20.65 9.30 38.12
N ALA A 841 -20.33 9.56 36.85
CA ALA A 841 -19.17 10.34 36.41
C ALA A 841 -19.43 10.95 35.03
N GLY A 842 -18.78 12.07 34.71
CA GLY A 842 -18.89 12.72 33.41
C GLY A 842 -20.11 13.65 33.26
N ALA A 843 -20.38 14.06 32.02
CA ALA A 843 -21.48 14.96 31.68
C ALA A 843 -22.85 14.26 31.73
N LEU A 844 -23.92 15.02 31.97
CA LEU A 844 -25.28 14.51 31.84
C LEU A 844 -25.57 14.07 30.40
N TRP A 845 -26.36 13.01 30.24
CA TRP A 845 -26.81 12.56 28.94
C TRP A 845 -27.62 13.65 28.24
N GLN A 846 -27.34 13.87 26.97
CA GLN A 846 -28.10 14.78 26.11
C GLN A 846 -28.94 13.98 25.12
N PHE A 847 -30.10 14.51 24.75
CA PHE A 847 -30.99 13.89 23.77
C PHE A 847 -31.25 14.84 22.60
N GLU A 848 -30.73 14.48 21.43
CA GLU A 848 -30.99 15.18 20.16
C GLU A 848 -31.81 14.32 19.19
N SER A 849 -31.62 13.00 19.25
CA SER A 849 -32.29 12.01 18.41
C SER A 849 -32.24 10.63 19.09
N PRO A 850 -33.13 9.69 18.72
CA PRO A 850 -33.15 8.36 19.33
C PRO A 850 -31.82 7.61 19.19
N PHE A 851 -31.42 6.91 20.26
CA PHE A 851 -30.21 6.08 20.32
C PHE A 851 -30.43 4.86 21.21
N GLU A 852 -29.48 3.92 21.21
CA GLU A 852 -29.59 2.65 21.92
C GLU A 852 -28.66 2.60 23.14
N VAL A 853 -29.18 2.08 24.25
CA VAL A 853 -28.45 1.85 25.50
C VAL A 853 -28.54 0.39 25.90
N ARG A 854 -27.53 -0.09 26.62
CA ARG A 854 -27.47 -1.45 27.15
C ARG A 854 -27.51 -1.44 28.67
N VAL A 855 -28.37 -2.27 29.24
CA VAL A 855 -28.44 -2.54 30.70
C VAL A 855 -28.51 -4.04 30.92
N GLY A 856 -27.51 -4.61 31.59
CA GLY A 856 -27.46 -6.05 31.89
C GLY A 856 -27.65 -6.95 30.66
N GLY A 857 -27.13 -6.56 29.50
CA GLY A 857 -27.29 -7.29 28.23
C GLY A 857 -28.56 -6.97 27.43
N GLU A 858 -29.58 -6.33 28.01
CA GLU A 858 -30.75 -5.87 27.25
C GLU A 858 -30.46 -4.55 26.53
N VAL A 859 -30.73 -4.49 25.22
CA VAL A 859 -30.67 -3.26 24.43
C VAL A 859 -32.03 -2.59 24.42
N MET A 860 -32.06 -1.29 24.73
CA MET A 860 -33.26 -0.46 24.78
C MET A 860 -33.05 0.79 23.94
N ARG A 861 -34.08 1.20 23.19
CA ARG A 861 -34.04 2.42 22.38
C ARG A 861 -34.56 3.60 23.18
N VAL A 862 -33.70 4.56 23.48
CA VAL A 862 -34.04 5.83 24.14
C VAL A 862 -34.76 6.73 23.13
N THR A 863 -35.93 7.24 23.51
CA THR A 863 -36.75 8.13 22.69
C THR A 863 -36.93 9.52 23.30
N GLY A 864 -36.43 9.73 24.52
CA GLY A 864 -36.38 11.04 25.15
C GLY A 864 -35.70 10.98 26.52
N ILE A 865 -35.11 12.11 26.94
CA ILE A 865 -34.47 12.29 28.24
C ILE A 865 -34.98 13.60 28.85
N THR A 866 -35.36 13.58 30.13
CA THR A 866 -35.76 14.78 30.87
C THR A 866 -35.17 14.81 32.29
N GLY A 867 -35.09 16.01 32.87
CA GLY A 867 -34.63 16.23 34.25
C GLY A 867 -33.10 16.31 34.42
N ALA A 868 -32.68 16.53 35.67
CA ALA A 868 -31.30 16.43 36.12
C ALA A 868 -31.01 15.03 36.69
N SER A 869 -29.76 14.69 37.00
CA SER A 869 -29.42 13.36 37.57
C SER A 869 -30.15 13.11 38.91
N PRO A 870 -30.89 12.00 39.09
CA PRO A 870 -31.16 10.95 38.10
C PRO A 870 -32.09 11.39 36.96
N GLN A 871 -31.62 11.29 35.72
CA GLN A 871 -32.39 11.65 34.52
C GLN A 871 -33.47 10.60 34.25
N THR A 872 -34.62 11.02 33.72
CA THR A 872 -35.69 10.12 33.32
C THR A 872 -35.56 9.79 31.84
N PHE A 873 -35.22 8.54 31.52
CA PHE A 873 -35.14 8.05 30.15
C PHE A 873 -36.47 7.43 29.75
N THR A 874 -37.05 7.87 28.64
CA THR A 874 -38.16 7.17 27.98
C THR A 874 -37.58 6.16 26.99
N VAL A 875 -37.97 4.88 27.11
CA VAL A 875 -37.38 3.80 26.32
C VAL A 875 -38.41 2.87 25.67
N VAL A 876 -38.05 2.35 24.51
CA VAL A 876 -38.61 1.12 23.93
C VAL A 876 -37.72 -0.04 24.36
N ARG A 877 -38.29 -1.01 25.08
CA ARG A 877 -37.59 -2.16 25.66
C ARG A 877 -37.29 -3.24 24.62
N SER A 878 -36.33 -4.12 24.95
CA SER A 878 -36.12 -5.40 24.26
C SER A 878 -35.84 -5.31 22.75
N VAL A 879 -35.00 -4.35 22.32
CA VAL A 879 -34.61 -4.21 20.91
C VAL A 879 -33.92 -5.47 20.40
N ASN A 880 -33.04 -6.07 21.21
CA ASN A 880 -32.38 -7.35 20.92
C ASN A 880 -33.17 -8.58 21.41
N GLY A 881 -34.47 -8.42 21.71
CA GLY A 881 -35.33 -9.52 22.12
C GLY A 881 -35.06 -10.09 23.53
N ILE A 882 -34.17 -9.48 24.32
CA ILE A 882 -34.00 -9.74 25.76
C ILE A 882 -35.04 -8.95 26.54
N LYS A 883 -35.75 -9.61 27.46
CA LYS A 883 -36.75 -8.98 28.31
C LYS A 883 -36.63 -9.46 29.75
N LYS A 884 -36.14 -8.61 30.65
CA LYS A 884 -35.97 -8.95 32.08
C LYS A 884 -36.08 -7.74 33.01
N PRO A 885 -36.41 -7.92 34.31
CA PRO A 885 -36.25 -6.85 35.29
C PRO A 885 -34.77 -6.51 35.48
N HIS A 886 -34.47 -5.26 35.87
CA HIS A 886 -33.12 -4.82 36.21
C HIS A 886 -33.09 -4.21 37.61
N SER A 887 -32.04 -4.50 38.37
CA SER A 887 -31.84 -3.97 39.71
C SER A 887 -31.36 -2.51 39.71
N ALA A 888 -31.56 -1.82 40.83
CA ALA A 888 -30.85 -0.57 41.08
C ALA A 888 -29.33 -0.82 41.04
N GLY A 889 -28.56 0.16 40.57
CA GLY A 889 -27.12 0.06 40.39
C GLY A 889 -26.68 -0.68 39.12
N ALA A 890 -27.61 -1.23 38.32
CA ALA A 890 -27.24 -1.84 37.04
C ALA A 890 -26.63 -0.79 36.11
N LEU A 891 -25.43 -1.09 35.58
CA LEU A 891 -24.73 -0.19 34.67
C LEU A 891 -25.56 0.07 33.40
N LEU A 892 -25.57 1.34 32.99
CA LEU A 892 -26.17 1.79 31.75
C LEU A 892 -25.07 2.45 30.91
N ARG A 893 -24.92 1.96 29.68
CA ARG A 893 -23.94 2.44 28.70
C ARG A 893 -24.62 2.56 27.34
N LEU A 894 -24.01 3.28 26.41
CA LEU A 894 -24.39 3.16 25.00
C LEU A 894 -24.29 1.70 24.55
N ALA A 895 -25.23 1.25 23.71
CA ALA A 895 -25.15 -0.10 23.16
C ALA A 895 -23.94 -0.26 22.21
N THR A 896 -23.55 0.83 21.55
CA THR A 896 -22.38 0.94 20.67
C THR A 896 -21.68 2.27 20.95
N PRO A 897 -20.77 2.34 21.96
CA PRO A 897 -20.04 3.55 22.25
C PRO A 897 -19.03 3.87 21.13
N SER A 898 -18.79 5.16 20.86
CA SER A 898 -17.72 5.59 19.95
C SER A 898 -16.34 5.24 20.52
N VAL A 899 -15.56 4.46 19.78
CA VAL A 899 -14.14 4.20 20.06
C VAL A 899 -13.28 5.11 19.17
N VAL A 900 -12.28 5.77 19.73
CA VAL A 900 -11.37 6.60 18.91
C VAL A 900 -10.45 5.68 18.10
N ALA A 901 -10.39 5.90 16.78
CA ALA A 901 -9.49 5.18 15.91
C ALA A 901 -8.02 5.56 16.18
N LEU A 902 -7.10 4.64 15.87
CA LEU A 902 -5.66 4.89 15.85
C LEU A 902 -5.23 5.70 14.61
#